data_AF-A0A8K0JT53-F1
#
_entry.id   AF-A0A8K0JT53-F1
#
_cell.length_a   1.000
_cell.length_b   1.000
_cell.length_c   1.000
_cell.angle_alpha   90.00
_cell.angle_beta   90.00
_cell.angle_gamma   90.00
#
_symmetry.space_group_name_H-M   'P 1'
#
loop_
_entity.id
_entity.type
_entity.pdbx_description
1 polymer ?
#
loop_
_entity_poly.entity_id
_entity_poly.type
_entity_poly.pdbx_seq_one_letter_code
_entity_poly.pdbx_strand_id
1 'polypeptide(L)'
;MDEEDEDGVVEPDPAASAALQGGGRGIANLKSSANRALAEYPDSTRVNRRAPDFVPRQRVSLGGHHHAHCFAVSGHKLCTGGSTIKVFDLTLGDGKPILVVEPRHIGIESKGKDIKMTAMSFRSPASSDDEGRYLWCGTNAGHICELDTLTGEITDVKVGLHAASVTHVFRHDEWMVTLDELGKAHVFGPFAGGEEVSRRQTNAPCRTLRTADRQNFATMLGGQLWTASGPAARSTTNSALRGPTLRVYDPSGVTSGNTAGKTTFTSEWTGAVTAATVDPFDKRSVYLAHEGGYVSIFDRDSLVCRQVLKISPTDILGLEYVGDYLWAGTRGGTINVYDTRTSPWTTINTWVAHPELPIQRIYADPYSIDQSGKYAVWTWARDGLHAWDGLLSVDWIETAMQEREAEYCRFRDLTVLISSWNIDSSKPGDLSGSPENQSFLQQCLTSVETPDVIVFGWQEVIDLNNRKLTAKTMLFGSKSKQDGRGNTDGVSRAYRDWQDKLQMAVRMNTPPDCAYTMLDAESMVGLMTVVFVKSSLRDSLRDVAITTIKRGIGGVYGNKGAVVARMTIDDSSVCFINVHLAAGQSHKAARNADVAGILEEKAVFSTSDTGKGYVNGGDGSAILDHETVFLNGDLNYRIDQRRDNVISSVNAGDLEFLLEHDQLRKEIKGNTSFRLRSFHEAPIAFAPTYKYTPNSTEYDQSEKKRIPAWCDRILWKSRQDERVECLHYRRYEPTVSDHRPISAAFKLTAKSIDPSGYAAIRAEVEKDWFQREGDLMQRIVDAFEDYK
;
A
#
# COMPACT_ATOMS: atom_id res chain seq x y z
N MET A 1 79.02 31.58 -3.93
CA MET A 1 78.06 32.03 -2.90
C MET A 1 77.08 30.89 -2.65
N ASP A 2 77.60 29.71 -2.27
CA ASP A 2 77.85 29.31 -0.87
C ASP A 2 76.66 29.64 0.06
N GLU A 3 76.08 28.73 0.84
CA GLU A 3 76.63 27.57 1.55
C GLU A 3 75.61 26.40 1.67
N GLU A 4 76.16 25.24 2.03
CA GLU A 4 75.52 23.96 2.39
C GLU A 4 74.81 24.01 3.76
N ASP A 5 73.88 23.07 4.02
CA ASP A 5 73.88 22.27 5.26
C ASP A 5 72.91 21.06 5.19
N GLU A 6 73.34 19.99 5.87
CA GLU A 6 72.98 18.58 5.76
C GLU A 6 71.72 18.09 6.53
N ASP A 7 71.23 16.94 6.06
CA ASP A 7 70.74 15.73 6.75
C ASP A 7 69.44 15.66 7.60
N GLY A 8 68.65 14.63 7.24
CA GLY A 8 67.54 14.08 8.01
C GLY A 8 66.74 13.02 7.24
N VAL A 9 67.36 11.86 6.97
CA VAL A 9 66.72 10.67 6.36
C VAL A 9 65.73 10.03 7.35
N VAL A 10 64.48 9.84 6.93
CA VAL A 10 63.51 8.93 7.57
C VAL A 10 63.04 7.92 6.53
N GLU A 11 63.37 6.64 6.74
CA GLU A 11 62.92 5.52 5.91
C GLU A 11 61.39 5.33 5.98
N PRO A 12 60.72 4.98 4.86
CA PRO A 12 59.31 4.62 4.87
C PRO A 12 59.10 3.16 5.29
N ASP A 13 58.14 2.97 6.19
CA ASP A 13 57.63 1.72 6.77
C ASP A 13 57.40 0.59 5.72
N PRO A 14 57.93 -0.64 5.91
CA PRO A 14 57.78 -1.77 4.97
C PRO A 14 56.36 -2.36 4.90
N ALA A 15 55.37 -1.88 5.66
CA ALA A 15 54.02 -2.43 5.66
C ALA A 15 53.18 -2.12 4.38
N ALA A 16 53.69 -1.29 3.46
CA ALA A 16 52.98 -0.88 2.25
C ALA A 16 53.15 -1.79 1.02
N SER A 17 53.99 -2.84 1.07
CA SER A 17 54.31 -3.67 -0.11
C SER A 17 53.69 -5.08 -0.16
N ALA A 18 52.82 -5.45 0.79
CA ALA A 18 52.20 -6.80 0.83
C ALA A 18 50.74 -6.85 0.33
N ALA A 19 50.16 -5.73 -0.11
CA ALA A 19 48.73 -5.65 -0.49
C ALA A 19 48.43 -5.77 -2.00
N LEU A 20 49.39 -6.25 -2.81
CA LEU A 20 49.27 -6.26 -4.29
C LEU A 20 49.24 -7.66 -4.95
N GLN A 21 49.08 -8.74 -4.19
CA GLN A 21 48.87 -10.08 -4.76
C GLN A 21 47.70 -10.80 -4.09
N GLY A 22 46.50 -10.53 -4.59
CA GLY A 22 45.26 -11.17 -4.17
C GLY A 22 44.01 -10.65 -4.88
N GLY A 23 44.17 -10.12 -6.10
CA GLY A 23 43.07 -9.59 -6.92
C GLY A 23 42.43 -10.70 -7.75
N GLY A 24 41.47 -11.43 -7.18
CA GLY A 24 40.79 -12.50 -7.89
C GLY A 24 39.74 -13.21 -7.07
N ARG A 25 38.69 -12.49 -6.64
CA ARG A 25 37.33 -12.97 -6.28
C ARG A 25 36.58 -11.83 -5.60
N GLY A 26 36.04 -10.93 -6.42
CA GLY A 26 35.19 -9.82 -5.99
C GLY A 26 33.88 -9.76 -6.78
N ILE A 27 33.33 -10.90 -7.18
CA ILE A 27 32.01 -11.00 -7.83
C ILE A 27 31.32 -12.27 -7.34
N ALA A 28 30.85 -12.24 -6.09
CA ALA A 28 29.83 -13.13 -5.53
C ALA A 28 29.63 -12.72 -4.06
N ASN A 29 28.63 -11.88 -3.80
CA ASN A 29 27.88 -11.75 -2.54
C ASN A 29 27.27 -10.35 -2.49
N LEU A 30 26.07 -10.20 -3.06
CA LEU A 30 25.10 -9.28 -2.47
C LEU A 30 25.01 -9.63 -0.98
N LYS A 31 25.20 -8.65 -0.08
CA LYS A 31 25.08 -8.88 1.36
C LYS A 31 23.72 -9.55 1.63
N SER A 32 23.69 -10.63 2.40
CA SER A 32 22.46 -11.31 2.82
C SER A 32 21.42 -10.36 3.41
N SER A 33 21.85 -9.24 3.99
CA SER A 33 21.00 -8.15 4.49
C SER A 33 20.25 -7.37 3.39
N ALA A 34 20.84 -7.22 2.19
CA ALA A 34 20.16 -6.56 1.06
C ALA A 34 19.10 -7.48 0.46
N ASN A 35 19.39 -8.78 0.28
CA ASN A 35 18.35 -9.76 -0.10
C ASN A 35 17.27 -9.92 0.97
N ARG A 36 17.58 -9.74 2.26
CA ARG A 36 16.60 -9.76 3.35
C ARG A 36 15.68 -8.54 3.32
N ALA A 37 16.22 -7.33 3.09
CA ALA A 37 15.42 -6.11 2.91
C ALA A 37 14.50 -6.17 1.68
N LEU A 38 14.86 -6.98 0.68
CA LEU A 38 14.05 -7.25 -0.49
C LEU A 38 12.88 -8.21 -0.23
N ALA A 39 12.93 -9.00 0.83
CA ALA A 39 11.82 -9.85 1.25
C ALA A 39 10.90 -9.16 2.27
N GLU A 40 11.18 -7.91 2.69
CA GLU A 40 10.54 -7.33 3.86
C GLU A 40 9.06 -6.97 3.65
N TYR A 41 8.70 -6.36 2.52
CA TYR A 41 7.34 -5.88 2.27
C TYR A 41 6.54 -6.76 1.31
N PRO A 42 5.23 -6.94 1.56
CA PRO A 42 4.31 -7.56 0.63
C PRO A 42 4.23 -6.83 -0.72
N ASP A 43 4.00 -7.58 -1.80
CA ASP A 43 3.76 -7.08 -3.15
C ASP A 43 2.38 -6.41 -3.23
N SER A 44 2.34 -5.09 -3.40
CA SER A 44 1.10 -4.32 -3.52
C SER A 44 0.81 -3.85 -4.96
N THR A 45 1.44 -4.45 -5.97
CA THR A 45 1.37 -3.97 -7.37
C THR A 45 -0.02 -4.06 -8.01
N ARG A 46 -0.87 -4.96 -7.51
CA ARG A 46 -2.25 -5.20 -7.99
C ARG A 46 -3.30 -5.06 -6.87
N VAL A 47 -2.97 -4.34 -5.80
CA VAL A 47 -3.86 -4.21 -4.63
C VAL A 47 -5.16 -3.51 -5.00
N ASN A 48 -6.31 -4.12 -4.65
CA ASN A 48 -7.62 -3.48 -4.75
C ASN A 48 -7.76 -2.40 -3.66
N ARG A 49 -8.38 -1.25 -3.97
CA ARG A 49 -8.53 -0.13 -3.04
C ARG A 49 -9.95 0.12 -2.57
N ARG A 50 -10.91 -0.68 -3.05
CA ARG A 50 -12.31 -0.55 -2.70
C ARG A 50 -12.56 -1.25 -1.37
N ALA A 51 -13.23 -0.55 -0.47
CA ALA A 51 -13.73 -1.14 0.76
C ALA A 51 -14.64 -2.34 0.45
N PRO A 52 -14.42 -3.52 1.08
CA PRO A 52 -15.28 -4.68 0.92
C PRO A 52 -16.73 -4.36 1.28
N ASP A 53 -17.68 -4.91 0.53
CA ASP A 53 -19.10 -4.71 0.75
C ASP A 53 -19.82 -6.03 0.43
N PHE A 54 -20.92 -6.30 1.12
CA PHE A 54 -21.69 -7.52 0.89
C PHE A 54 -22.39 -7.48 -0.48
N VAL A 55 -22.71 -8.65 -1.04
CA VAL A 55 -23.47 -8.77 -2.29
C VAL A 55 -24.77 -9.53 -2.00
N PRO A 56 -25.96 -8.92 -2.13
CA PRO A 56 -26.22 -7.52 -2.50
C PRO A 56 -25.77 -6.53 -1.42
N ARG A 57 -25.54 -5.29 -1.84
CA ARG A 57 -24.96 -4.22 -1.01
C ARG A 57 -25.71 -4.03 0.31
N GLN A 58 -25.00 -4.18 1.43
CA GLN A 58 -25.54 -3.89 2.76
C GLN A 58 -24.46 -3.23 3.61
N ARG A 59 -24.54 -1.90 3.76
CA ARG A 59 -23.65 -1.18 4.68
C ARG A 59 -24.17 -1.32 6.10
N VAL A 60 -23.35 -1.90 6.98
CA VAL A 60 -23.60 -1.93 8.41
C VAL A 60 -22.53 -1.10 9.11
N SER A 61 -22.94 0.07 9.60
CA SER A 61 -22.07 1.01 10.31
C SER A 61 -22.80 1.58 11.51
N LEU A 62 -22.19 1.46 12.68
CA LEU A 62 -22.70 2.01 13.94
C LEU A 62 -21.82 3.21 14.34
N GLY A 63 -22.17 4.39 13.80
CA GLY A 63 -21.47 5.65 14.05
C GLY A 63 -21.94 6.35 15.33
N GLY A 64 -21.10 7.23 15.90
CA GLY A 64 -21.50 8.08 17.03
C GLY A 64 -21.48 7.40 18.40
N HIS A 65 -20.76 6.29 18.53
CA HIS A 65 -20.59 5.55 19.79
C HIS A 65 -19.20 5.77 20.40
N HIS A 66 -18.73 7.03 20.40
CA HIS A 66 -17.42 7.48 20.89
C HIS A 66 -17.08 7.13 22.36
N HIS A 67 -18.06 6.60 23.10
CA HIS A 67 -17.94 6.25 24.53
C HIS A 67 -17.92 4.75 24.81
N ALA A 68 -17.95 3.90 23.77
CA ALA A 68 -17.70 2.48 23.94
C ALA A 68 -16.23 2.23 24.31
N HIS A 69 -15.99 1.29 25.22
CA HIS A 69 -14.68 0.82 25.66
C HIS A 69 -14.43 -0.65 25.29
N CYS A 70 -15.50 -1.38 24.97
CA CYS A 70 -15.44 -2.75 24.49
C CYS A 70 -16.71 -3.06 23.68
N PHE A 71 -16.63 -4.10 22.85
CA PHE A 71 -17.77 -4.64 22.13
C PHE A 71 -17.66 -6.17 22.04
N ALA A 72 -18.79 -6.82 21.81
CA ALA A 72 -18.91 -8.23 21.47
C ALA A 72 -19.98 -8.38 20.39
N VAL A 73 -19.80 -9.34 19.51
CA VAL A 73 -20.77 -9.73 18.50
C VAL A 73 -20.93 -11.25 18.53
N SER A 74 -22.15 -11.71 18.31
CA SER A 74 -22.46 -13.12 18.08
C SER A 74 -23.69 -13.16 17.18
N GLY A 75 -23.48 -13.63 15.96
CA GLY A 75 -24.55 -13.78 14.99
C GLY A 75 -25.13 -12.44 14.56
N HIS A 76 -26.42 -12.25 14.83
CA HIS A 76 -27.14 -11.01 14.54
C HIS A 76 -27.17 -10.02 15.71
N LYS A 77 -26.56 -10.35 16.87
CA LYS A 77 -26.50 -9.48 18.04
C LYS A 77 -25.14 -8.81 18.16
N LEU A 78 -25.15 -7.49 18.34
CA LEU A 78 -23.97 -6.71 18.66
C LEU A 78 -24.18 -5.96 19.96
N CYS A 79 -23.20 -6.02 20.85
CA CYS A 79 -23.21 -5.36 22.14
C CYS A 79 -22.03 -4.40 22.25
N THR A 80 -22.27 -3.19 22.76
CA THR A 80 -21.22 -2.23 23.11
C THR A 80 -21.28 -1.90 24.59
N GLY A 81 -20.13 -1.73 25.23
CA GLY A 81 -20.03 -1.40 26.65
C GLY A 81 -19.23 -0.15 26.88
N GLY A 82 -19.77 0.76 27.69
CA GLY A 82 -19.10 1.96 28.19
C GLY A 82 -19.62 2.27 29.59
N SER A 83 -20.19 3.47 29.79
CA SER A 83 -21.01 3.77 30.96
C SER A 83 -22.38 3.09 30.94
N THR A 84 -22.78 2.53 29.80
CA THR A 84 -24.00 1.74 29.59
C THR A 84 -23.66 0.54 28.71
N ILE A 85 -24.47 -0.50 28.77
CA ILE A 85 -24.45 -1.60 27.80
C ILE A 85 -25.54 -1.31 26.78
N LYS A 86 -25.21 -1.37 25.49
CA LYS A 86 -26.18 -1.21 24.40
C LYS A 86 -26.18 -2.47 23.57
N VAL A 87 -27.37 -3.03 23.32
CA VAL A 87 -27.58 -4.22 22.49
C VAL A 87 -28.24 -3.77 21.20
N PHE A 88 -27.72 -4.24 20.07
CA PHE A 88 -28.18 -3.96 18.72
C PHE A 88 -28.60 -5.27 18.05
N ASP A 89 -29.62 -5.18 17.21
CA ASP A 89 -30.02 -6.24 16.31
C ASP A 89 -29.64 -5.85 14.88
N LEU A 90 -28.70 -6.60 14.30
CA LEU A 90 -28.14 -6.31 12.99
C LEU A 90 -29.13 -6.57 11.86
N THR A 91 -30.23 -7.30 12.11
CA THR A 91 -31.28 -7.56 11.11
C THR A 91 -32.20 -6.36 10.89
N LEU A 92 -32.33 -5.47 11.89
CA LEU A 92 -33.24 -4.33 11.83
C LEU A 92 -32.70 -3.17 10.98
N GLY A 93 -31.37 -3.08 10.83
CA GLY A 93 -30.71 -2.14 9.93
C GLY A 93 -30.85 -0.65 10.25
N ASP A 94 -31.51 -0.27 11.36
CA ASP A 94 -31.75 1.12 11.73
C ASP A 94 -30.61 1.75 12.56
N GLY A 95 -29.61 0.95 12.93
CA GLY A 95 -28.44 1.36 13.71
C GLY A 95 -28.78 1.79 15.15
N LYS A 96 -29.98 1.49 15.64
CA LYS A 96 -30.40 1.86 16.99
C LYS A 96 -30.28 0.67 17.94
N PRO A 97 -29.92 0.92 19.21
CA PRO A 97 -29.94 -0.15 20.19
C PRO A 97 -31.38 -0.57 20.49
N ILE A 98 -31.61 -1.88 20.47
CA ILE A 98 -32.87 -2.50 20.92
C ILE A 98 -32.98 -2.49 22.45
N LEU A 99 -31.84 -2.47 23.15
CA LEU A 99 -31.77 -2.38 24.61
C LEU A 99 -30.64 -1.45 25.05
N VAL A 100 -30.89 -0.69 26.11
CA VAL A 100 -29.88 0.12 26.81
C VAL A 100 -29.95 -0.18 28.30
N VAL A 101 -28.89 -0.78 28.84
CA VAL A 101 -28.81 -1.21 30.24
C VAL A 101 -27.82 -0.30 30.98
N GLU A 102 -28.31 0.36 32.02
CA GLU A 102 -27.47 1.21 32.88
C GLU A 102 -26.85 0.40 34.03
N PRO A 103 -25.59 0.68 34.43
CA PRO A 103 -24.91 0.01 35.55
C PRO A 103 -25.67 0.05 36.87
N ARG A 104 -26.50 1.07 37.09
CA ARG A 104 -27.34 1.22 38.28
C ARG A 104 -28.35 0.08 38.43
N HIS A 105 -28.79 -0.50 37.31
CA HIS A 105 -29.70 -1.65 37.29
C HIS A 105 -28.98 -2.99 37.50
N ILE A 106 -27.63 -3.01 37.53
CA ILE A 106 -26.82 -4.22 37.73
C ILE A 106 -26.71 -4.56 39.24
N GLY A 107 -27.28 -3.75 40.15
CA GLY A 107 -27.20 -4.01 41.59
C GLY A 107 -25.79 -3.86 42.17
N ILE A 108 -24.88 -3.24 41.42
CA ILE A 108 -23.50 -2.95 41.84
C ILE A 108 -23.50 -1.54 42.43
N GLU A 109 -23.66 -1.43 43.75
CA GLU A 109 -23.48 -0.16 44.45
C GLU A 109 -21.98 0.19 44.54
N SER A 110 -21.51 1.04 43.64
CA SER A 110 -20.18 1.64 43.78
C SER A 110 -20.25 2.79 44.77
N LYS A 111 -19.45 2.75 45.84
CA LYS A 111 -19.25 3.89 46.77
C LYS A 111 -18.59 5.09 46.05
N GLY A 112 -19.34 5.80 45.21
CA GLY A 112 -18.92 7.03 44.54
C GLY A 112 -17.97 6.88 43.33
N LYS A 113 -17.85 5.71 42.70
CA LYS A 113 -17.03 5.51 41.48
C LYS A 113 -17.92 5.19 40.28
N ASP A 114 -17.77 5.91 39.17
CA ASP A 114 -18.48 5.56 37.93
C ASP A 114 -18.01 4.20 37.39
N ILE A 115 -18.92 3.21 37.42
CA ILE A 115 -18.70 1.88 36.86
C ILE A 115 -18.74 1.96 35.33
N LYS A 116 -17.71 1.41 34.69
CA LYS A 116 -17.61 1.32 33.24
C LYS A 116 -17.30 -0.10 32.83
N MET A 117 -17.91 -0.54 31.74
CA MET A 117 -17.58 -1.82 31.11
C MET A 117 -16.25 -1.68 30.39
N THR A 118 -15.32 -2.58 30.67
CA THR A 118 -13.95 -2.57 30.14
C THR A 118 -13.65 -3.77 29.26
N ALA A 119 -14.39 -4.86 29.43
CA ALA A 119 -14.29 -6.06 28.60
C ALA A 119 -15.66 -6.76 28.50
N MET A 120 -15.91 -7.44 27.40
CA MET A 120 -17.11 -8.25 27.25
C MET A 120 -16.92 -9.38 26.25
N SER A 121 -17.70 -10.46 26.42
CA SER A 121 -17.77 -11.57 25.48
C SER A 121 -19.07 -12.35 25.71
N PHE A 122 -19.69 -12.85 24.63
CA PHE A 122 -20.78 -13.79 24.76
C PHE A 122 -20.25 -15.11 25.31
N ARG A 123 -20.97 -15.70 26.27
CA ARG A 123 -20.60 -17.03 26.78
C ARG A 123 -21.11 -18.14 25.87
N SER A 124 -20.57 -19.34 26.05
CA SER A 124 -21.09 -20.52 25.37
C SER A 124 -22.57 -20.75 25.72
N PRO A 125 -23.43 -21.07 24.74
CA PRO A 125 -24.83 -21.27 25.00
C PRO A 125 -25.07 -22.66 25.62
N ALA A 126 -26.17 -22.83 26.34
CA ALA A 126 -26.56 -24.13 26.88
C ALA A 126 -27.28 -25.00 25.83
N SER A 127 -27.81 -24.37 24.78
CA SER A 127 -28.49 -24.97 23.64
C SER A 127 -28.23 -24.11 22.40
N SER A 128 -28.36 -24.65 21.18
CA SER A 128 -28.16 -23.86 19.95
C SER A 128 -29.00 -22.58 19.90
N ASP A 129 -30.19 -22.60 20.52
CA ASP A 129 -31.14 -21.49 20.55
C ASP A 129 -30.69 -20.32 21.46
N ASP A 130 -29.72 -20.56 22.36
CA ASP A 130 -29.20 -19.54 23.28
C ASP A 130 -27.92 -18.84 22.76
N GLU A 131 -27.42 -19.16 21.57
CA GLU A 131 -26.20 -18.54 21.01
C GLU A 131 -26.43 -17.03 20.79
N GLY A 132 -25.54 -16.21 21.36
CA GLY A 132 -25.68 -14.74 21.35
C GLY A 132 -26.66 -14.17 22.39
N ARG A 133 -27.20 -14.99 23.30
CA ARG A 133 -28.13 -14.53 24.35
C ARG A 133 -27.44 -14.00 25.60
N TYR A 134 -26.42 -14.69 26.10
CA TYR A 134 -25.83 -14.36 27.41
C TYR A 134 -24.48 -13.67 27.25
N LEU A 135 -24.41 -12.42 27.69
CA LEU A 135 -23.24 -11.56 27.57
C LEU A 135 -22.56 -11.39 28.93
N TRP A 136 -21.28 -11.75 29.03
CA TRP A 136 -20.47 -11.44 30.20
C TRP A 136 -19.81 -10.08 30.03
N CYS A 137 -19.92 -9.23 31.05
CA CYS A 137 -19.33 -7.90 31.07
C CYS A 137 -18.42 -7.73 32.29
N GLY A 138 -17.17 -7.37 32.06
CA GLY A 138 -16.19 -7.00 33.08
C GLY A 138 -16.11 -5.49 33.25
N THR A 139 -15.79 -5.07 34.48
CA THR A 139 -15.81 -3.65 34.87
C THR A 139 -14.45 -3.12 35.33
N ASN A 140 -14.30 -1.80 35.29
CA ASN A 140 -13.15 -1.07 35.85
C ASN A 140 -12.96 -1.25 37.37
N ALA A 141 -13.96 -1.78 38.08
CA ALA A 141 -13.91 -2.06 39.51
C ALA A 141 -13.70 -3.55 39.84
N GLY A 142 -13.45 -4.40 38.85
CA GLY A 142 -13.16 -5.82 39.06
C GLY A 142 -14.39 -6.72 39.22
N HIS A 143 -15.59 -6.20 38.94
CA HIS A 143 -16.83 -6.98 38.90
C HIS A 143 -17.02 -7.65 37.54
N ILE A 144 -17.70 -8.80 37.53
CA ILE A 144 -18.26 -9.46 36.34
C ILE A 144 -19.78 -9.51 36.49
N CYS A 145 -20.53 -9.18 35.44
CA CYS A 145 -21.97 -9.43 35.38
C CYS A 145 -22.36 -10.19 34.10
N GLU A 146 -23.46 -10.92 34.18
CA GLU A 146 -24.09 -11.60 33.04
C GLU A 146 -25.39 -10.88 32.69
N LEU A 147 -25.53 -10.50 31.42
CA LEU A 147 -26.72 -9.88 30.84
C LEU A 147 -27.41 -10.87 29.91
N ASP A 148 -28.71 -11.07 30.07
CA ASP A 148 -29.58 -11.68 29.07
C ASP A 148 -29.94 -10.60 28.03
N THR A 149 -29.39 -10.72 26.82
CA THR A 149 -29.59 -9.76 25.73
C THR A 149 -30.99 -9.82 25.11
N LEU A 150 -31.79 -10.84 25.46
CA LEU A 150 -33.18 -10.95 25.03
C LEU A 150 -34.11 -10.15 25.95
N THR A 151 -33.93 -10.29 27.26
CA THR A 151 -34.83 -9.65 28.26
C THR A 151 -34.30 -8.31 28.76
N GLY A 152 -33.00 -8.06 28.63
CA GLY A 152 -32.32 -6.91 29.24
C GLY A 152 -32.04 -7.09 30.73
N GLU A 153 -32.33 -8.26 31.30
CA GLU A 153 -32.13 -8.53 32.72
C GLU A 153 -30.71 -9.01 33.03
N ILE A 154 -30.20 -8.59 34.18
CA ILE A 154 -28.93 -9.07 34.72
C ILE A 154 -29.20 -10.37 35.46
N THR A 155 -28.71 -11.49 34.94
CA THR A 155 -28.97 -12.83 35.46
C THR A 155 -28.02 -13.23 36.59
N ASP A 156 -26.82 -12.65 36.63
CA ASP A 156 -25.84 -12.89 37.69
C ASP A 156 -24.80 -11.76 37.82
N VAL A 157 -24.25 -11.61 39.03
CA VAL A 157 -23.21 -10.60 39.33
C VAL A 157 -22.20 -11.12 40.33
N LYS A 158 -20.92 -11.11 39.96
CA LYS A 158 -19.78 -11.39 40.84
C LYS A 158 -19.05 -10.11 41.21
N VAL A 159 -19.41 -9.57 42.37
CA VAL A 159 -18.81 -8.33 42.91
C VAL A 159 -17.40 -8.63 43.45
N GLY A 160 -16.38 -7.98 42.88
CA GLY A 160 -15.03 -7.99 43.45
C GLY A 160 -14.28 -9.29 43.17
N LEU A 161 -14.66 -10.01 42.11
CA LEU A 161 -13.97 -11.20 41.63
C LEU A 161 -12.48 -10.90 41.37
N HIS A 162 -12.22 -9.72 40.81
CA HIS A 162 -10.90 -9.17 40.59
C HIS A 162 -10.64 -7.99 41.54
N ALA A 163 -9.39 -7.83 41.96
CA ALA A 163 -8.97 -6.70 42.81
C ALA A 163 -8.69 -5.43 41.99
N ALA A 164 -8.60 -5.56 40.66
CA ALA A 164 -8.34 -4.50 39.71
C ALA A 164 -9.32 -4.56 38.54
N SER A 165 -9.23 -3.58 37.64
CA SER A 165 -10.01 -3.50 36.42
C SER A 165 -9.90 -4.79 35.59
N VAL A 166 -11.03 -5.30 35.13
CA VAL A 166 -11.07 -6.46 34.23
C VAL A 166 -10.65 -5.98 32.83
N THR A 167 -9.55 -6.52 32.32
CA THR A 167 -9.02 -6.13 31.00
C THR A 167 -9.58 -6.99 29.88
N HIS A 168 -9.87 -8.26 30.17
CA HIS A 168 -10.34 -9.20 29.16
C HIS A 168 -11.38 -10.17 29.73
N VAL A 169 -12.33 -10.51 28.87
CA VAL A 169 -13.25 -11.64 29.01
C VAL A 169 -13.14 -12.42 27.70
N PHE A 170 -12.64 -13.64 27.77
CA PHE A 170 -12.44 -14.50 26.62
C PHE A 170 -13.40 -15.68 26.68
N ARG A 171 -14.00 -16.02 25.53
CA ARG A 171 -14.63 -17.32 25.28
C ARG A 171 -13.62 -18.19 24.55
N HIS A 172 -13.45 -19.42 25.01
CA HIS A 172 -12.77 -20.47 24.26
C HIS A 172 -13.56 -21.76 24.44
N ASP A 173 -14.23 -22.20 23.38
CA ASP A 173 -15.18 -23.31 23.43
C ASP A 173 -16.22 -23.10 24.54
N GLU A 174 -16.42 -24.05 25.46
CA GLU A 174 -17.32 -23.95 26.60
C GLU A 174 -16.72 -23.16 27.77
N TRP A 175 -15.47 -22.71 27.68
CA TRP A 175 -14.76 -22.07 28.78
C TRP A 175 -14.85 -20.56 28.70
N MET A 176 -14.99 -19.93 29.86
CA MET A 176 -14.86 -18.48 30.00
C MET A 176 -13.62 -18.15 30.82
N VAL A 177 -12.84 -17.17 30.36
CA VAL A 177 -11.62 -16.72 31.06
C VAL A 177 -11.70 -15.22 31.28
N THR A 178 -11.55 -14.78 32.53
CA THR A 178 -11.49 -13.34 32.88
C THR A 178 -10.09 -12.99 33.38
N LEU A 179 -9.55 -11.83 32.97
CA LEU A 179 -8.20 -11.38 33.32
C LEU A 179 -8.23 -9.93 33.79
N ASP A 180 -7.51 -9.61 34.87
CA ASP A 180 -7.34 -8.23 35.36
C ASP A 180 -5.96 -7.63 35.05
N GLU A 181 -5.83 -6.31 35.27
CA GLU A 181 -4.59 -5.55 35.07
C GLU A 181 -3.41 -6.02 35.93
N LEU A 182 -3.68 -6.76 37.01
CA LEU A 182 -2.68 -7.34 37.91
C LEU A 182 -2.29 -8.77 37.50
N GLY A 183 -2.70 -9.20 36.31
CA GLY A 183 -2.33 -10.50 35.75
C GLY A 183 -3.03 -11.68 36.40
N LYS A 184 -4.08 -11.47 37.21
CA LYS A 184 -4.86 -12.57 37.80
C LYS A 184 -5.96 -12.98 36.82
N ALA A 185 -5.91 -14.23 36.38
CA ALA A 185 -6.91 -14.84 35.53
C ALA A 185 -7.80 -15.81 36.31
N HIS A 186 -9.10 -15.82 36.04
CA HIS A 186 -10.03 -16.84 36.50
C HIS A 186 -10.58 -17.61 35.30
N VAL A 187 -10.53 -18.94 35.37
CA VAL A 187 -11.00 -19.85 34.33
C VAL A 187 -12.24 -20.55 34.84
N PHE A 188 -13.35 -20.35 34.15
CA PHE A 188 -14.65 -20.94 34.41
C PHE A 188 -14.84 -22.11 33.45
N GLY A 189 -15.05 -23.30 34.01
CA GLY A 189 -15.27 -24.51 33.23
C GLY A 189 -16.65 -24.59 32.58
N PRO A 190 -16.87 -25.66 31.81
CA PRO A 190 -18.18 -25.99 31.27
C PRO A 190 -19.20 -26.29 32.38
N PHE A 191 -20.48 -26.31 32.02
CA PHE A 191 -21.58 -26.50 32.99
C PHE A 191 -21.46 -27.83 33.75
N ALA A 192 -21.27 -27.77 35.06
CA ALA A 192 -21.25 -28.96 35.90
C ALA A 192 -22.67 -29.33 36.40
N GLY A 193 -23.32 -30.30 35.75
CA GLY A 193 -24.41 -31.17 36.26
C GLY A 193 -25.72 -30.56 36.79
N GLY A 194 -26.85 -30.90 36.15
CA GLY A 194 -28.23 -30.86 36.70
C GLY A 194 -29.10 -29.64 36.31
N GLU A 195 -30.32 -29.92 35.81
CA GLU A 195 -31.21 -29.11 34.94
C GLU A 195 -31.58 -27.67 35.36
N GLU A 196 -31.31 -27.20 36.59
CA GLU A 196 -31.62 -25.80 37.01
C GLU A 196 -30.40 -24.99 37.46
N VAL A 197 -29.41 -25.63 38.09
CA VAL A 197 -28.17 -24.95 38.57
C VAL A 197 -27.18 -24.74 37.40
N SER A 198 -27.36 -25.49 36.30
CA SER A 198 -26.48 -25.50 35.14
C SER A 198 -26.76 -24.44 34.06
N ARG A 199 -27.53 -23.37 34.35
CA ARG A 199 -27.72 -22.25 33.39
C ARG A 199 -26.86 -21.02 33.67
N ARG A 200 -26.24 -20.92 34.85
CA ARG A 200 -25.46 -19.74 35.27
C ARG A 200 -23.97 -20.08 35.38
N GLN A 201 -23.26 -20.01 34.25
CA GLN A 201 -21.85 -20.37 34.17
C GLN A 201 -20.96 -19.49 35.07
N THR A 202 -21.37 -18.24 35.31
CA THR A 202 -20.68 -17.33 36.21
C THR A 202 -20.53 -17.92 37.61
N ASN A 203 -21.48 -18.71 38.12
CA ASN A 203 -21.43 -19.32 39.45
C ASN A 203 -20.68 -20.66 39.51
N ALA A 204 -20.16 -21.16 38.39
CA ALA A 204 -19.34 -22.35 38.38
C ALA A 204 -18.04 -22.14 39.21
N PRO A 205 -17.51 -23.21 39.83
CA PRO A 205 -16.18 -23.18 40.44
C PRO A 205 -15.15 -22.73 39.40
N CYS A 206 -14.38 -21.68 39.72
CA CYS A 206 -13.35 -21.15 38.82
C CYS A 206 -11.96 -21.48 39.33
N ARG A 207 -11.04 -21.80 38.41
CA ARG A 207 -9.63 -21.96 38.70
C ARG A 207 -8.91 -20.62 38.55
N THR A 208 -8.06 -20.27 39.50
CA THR A 208 -7.20 -19.08 39.37
C THR A 208 -5.85 -19.44 38.73
N LEU A 209 -5.45 -18.65 37.75
CA LEU A 209 -4.13 -18.65 37.12
C LEU A 209 -3.48 -17.28 37.37
N ARG A 210 -2.18 -17.24 37.69
CA ARG A 210 -1.44 -15.98 37.79
C ARG A 210 -0.47 -15.87 36.62
N THR A 211 -0.66 -14.81 35.84
CA THR A 211 0.21 -14.43 34.74
C THR A 211 1.21 -13.37 35.21
N ALA A 212 2.13 -12.93 34.36
CA ALA A 212 3.09 -11.88 34.70
C ALA A 212 2.40 -10.52 34.93
N ASP A 213 2.87 -9.74 35.90
CA ASP A 213 2.32 -8.40 36.16
C ASP A 213 2.61 -7.45 34.98
N ARG A 214 1.70 -6.49 34.73
CA ARG A 214 1.87 -5.38 33.77
C ARG A 214 2.18 -5.80 32.31
N GLN A 215 1.43 -6.77 31.80
CA GLN A 215 1.45 -7.13 30.38
C GLN A 215 0.84 -6.01 29.52
N ASN A 216 1.35 -5.82 28.31
CA ASN A 216 0.76 -4.90 27.33
C ASN A 216 -0.22 -5.61 26.38
N PHE A 217 -0.24 -6.94 26.38
CA PHE A 217 -1.06 -7.74 25.48
C PHE A 217 -1.43 -9.09 26.11
N ALA A 218 -2.68 -9.52 25.91
CA ALA A 218 -3.15 -10.85 26.23
C ALA A 218 -4.26 -11.28 25.26
N THR A 219 -4.26 -12.53 24.81
CA THR A 219 -5.37 -13.12 24.04
C THR A 219 -5.37 -14.64 24.12
N MET A 220 -6.49 -15.26 23.78
CA MET A 220 -6.62 -16.72 23.66
C MET A 220 -6.33 -17.15 22.21
N LEU A 221 -5.37 -18.06 22.03
CA LEU A 221 -5.00 -18.63 20.72
C LEU A 221 -4.83 -20.15 20.88
N GLY A 222 -5.57 -20.92 20.12
CA GLY A 222 -5.54 -22.39 20.12
C GLY A 222 -5.77 -23.00 21.50
N GLY A 223 -6.66 -22.41 22.30
CA GLY A 223 -6.91 -22.81 23.68
C GLY A 223 -5.80 -22.46 24.68
N GLN A 224 -4.77 -21.73 24.26
CA GLN A 224 -3.71 -21.24 25.11
C GLN A 224 -3.88 -19.75 25.39
N LEU A 225 -3.58 -19.31 26.61
CA LEU A 225 -3.52 -17.89 26.94
C LEU A 225 -2.13 -17.36 26.60
N TRP A 226 -2.05 -16.53 25.56
CA TRP A 226 -0.83 -15.86 25.14
C TRP A 226 -0.77 -14.48 25.76
N THR A 227 0.39 -14.13 26.31
CA THR A 227 0.64 -12.83 26.92
C THR A 227 1.98 -12.28 26.47
N ALA A 228 2.09 -10.95 26.40
CA ALA A 228 3.36 -10.29 26.09
C ALA A 228 3.65 -9.13 27.03
N SER A 229 4.94 -8.92 27.28
CA SER A 229 5.47 -7.73 27.95
C SER A 229 6.70 -7.16 27.23
N GLY A 230 6.77 -5.84 27.13
CA GLY A 230 7.88 -5.14 26.48
C GLY A 230 7.75 -5.11 24.94
N PRO A 231 8.85 -4.86 24.20
CA PRO A 231 10.25 -4.92 24.61
C PRO A 231 10.66 -3.76 25.54
N ALA A 232 11.69 -3.96 26.37
CA ALA A 232 12.32 -2.84 27.07
C ALA A 232 12.92 -1.86 26.03
N ALA A 233 12.93 -0.55 26.31
CA ALA A 233 13.55 0.44 25.45
C ALA A 233 14.99 0.01 25.08
N ARG A 234 15.40 0.18 23.80
CA ARG A 234 16.72 -0.23 23.29
C ARG A 234 17.83 0.28 24.22
N SER A 235 18.39 -0.60 25.03
CA SER A 235 19.60 -0.32 25.79
C SER A 235 20.76 -0.27 24.81
N THR A 236 21.51 0.83 24.80
CA THR A 236 22.71 1.02 23.97
C THR A 236 23.91 0.20 24.46
N THR A 237 23.77 -0.55 25.56
CA THR A 237 24.88 -1.18 26.27
C THR A 237 24.80 -2.71 26.40
N ASN A 238 23.74 -3.36 25.89
CA ASN A 238 23.59 -4.82 25.99
C ASN A 238 23.31 -5.49 24.64
N SER A 239 24.09 -6.51 24.32
CA SER A 239 24.07 -7.28 23.06
C SER A 239 22.93 -8.31 22.95
N ALA A 240 22.00 -8.38 23.91
CA ALA A 240 20.85 -9.27 23.84
C ALA A 240 19.68 -8.60 23.07
N LEU A 241 19.69 -8.80 21.75
CA LEU A 241 18.67 -8.47 20.72
C LEU A 241 17.25 -9.02 20.98
N ARG A 242 16.81 -9.23 22.21
CA ARG A 242 15.51 -9.90 22.47
C ARG A 242 14.37 -8.91 22.30
N GLY A 243 13.41 -9.26 21.43
CA GLY A 243 12.13 -8.57 21.26
C GLY A 243 11.23 -8.71 22.50
N PRO A 244 9.90 -8.59 22.37
CA PRO A 244 8.97 -8.73 23.49
C PRO A 244 9.11 -10.10 24.18
N THR A 245 8.90 -10.14 25.50
CA THR A 245 8.85 -11.40 26.25
C THR A 245 7.45 -11.99 26.11
N LEU A 246 7.37 -13.18 25.51
CA LEU A 246 6.10 -13.89 25.30
C LEU A 246 5.95 -14.99 26.35
N ARG A 247 4.77 -15.12 26.94
CA ARG A 247 4.44 -16.23 27.86
C ARG A 247 3.13 -16.87 27.48
N VAL A 248 3.13 -18.20 27.42
CA VAL A 248 1.99 -19.02 27.02
C VAL A 248 1.58 -19.92 28.16
N TYR A 249 0.30 -19.86 28.54
CA TYR A 249 -0.28 -20.64 29.62
C TYR A 249 -1.35 -21.58 29.08
N ASP A 250 -1.56 -22.71 29.74
CA ASP A 250 -2.67 -23.64 29.47
C ASP A 250 -3.82 -23.40 30.49
N PRO A 251 -4.91 -22.73 30.08
CA PRO A 251 -6.06 -22.47 30.94
C PRO A 251 -6.90 -23.72 31.22
N SER A 252 -6.78 -24.80 30.45
CA SER A 252 -7.43 -26.08 30.76
C SER A 252 -6.70 -26.81 31.89
N GLY A 253 -5.36 -26.64 31.98
CA GLY A 253 -4.46 -27.34 32.91
C GLY A 253 -4.42 -28.85 32.72
N VAL A 254 -5.00 -29.36 31.64
CA VAL A 254 -5.03 -30.78 31.28
C VAL A 254 -3.70 -31.22 30.68
N THR A 255 -2.98 -30.32 29.98
CA THR A 255 -1.83 -30.73 29.14
C THR A 255 -0.49 -30.75 29.86
N SER A 256 -0.30 -29.97 30.94
CA SER A 256 1.04 -29.80 31.53
C SER A 256 1.17 -30.10 33.02
N GLY A 257 0.09 -30.16 33.81
CA GLY A 257 0.14 -30.24 35.28
C GLY A 257 0.90 -29.08 35.96
N ASN A 258 1.47 -28.16 35.18
CA ASN A 258 2.32 -27.05 35.58
C ASN A 258 1.66 -25.77 35.08
N THR A 259 1.17 -24.97 36.03
CA THR A 259 0.50 -23.69 35.78
C THR A 259 1.49 -22.57 35.43
N ALA A 260 2.81 -22.83 35.48
CA ALA A 260 3.83 -21.87 35.08
C ALA A 260 3.84 -21.70 33.54
N GLY A 261 3.65 -20.47 33.08
CA GLY A 261 3.66 -20.15 31.64
C GLY A 261 5.03 -20.41 30.99
N LYS A 262 5.01 -20.98 29.79
CA LYS A 262 6.20 -21.20 28.96
C LYS A 262 6.64 -19.88 28.33
N THR A 263 7.90 -19.52 28.51
CA THR A 263 8.46 -18.28 27.94
C THR A 263 9.06 -18.54 26.56
N THR A 264 8.77 -17.68 25.59
CA THR A 264 9.39 -17.67 24.26
C THR A 264 9.70 -16.24 23.80
N PHE A 265 10.41 -16.11 22.68
CA PHE A 265 10.85 -14.85 22.12
C PHE A 265 10.75 -14.89 20.59
N THR A 266 10.67 -13.71 19.97
CA THR A 266 10.80 -13.58 18.52
C THR A 266 12.22 -13.93 18.06
N SER A 267 12.34 -14.47 16.85
CA SER A 267 13.64 -14.82 16.25
C SER A 267 14.47 -13.58 15.88
N GLU A 268 13.81 -12.43 15.73
CA GLU A 268 14.39 -11.13 15.44
C GLU A 268 13.83 -10.07 16.39
N TRP A 269 14.47 -8.90 16.48
CA TRP A 269 13.95 -7.79 17.27
C TRP A 269 12.68 -7.22 16.63
N THR A 270 11.61 -7.11 17.42
CA THR A 270 10.34 -6.46 17.04
C THR A 270 9.88 -5.51 18.14
N GLY A 271 8.91 -4.64 17.83
CA GLY A 271 8.22 -3.80 18.81
C GLY A 271 7.26 -4.58 19.71
N ALA A 272 6.50 -3.86 20.54
CA ALA A 272 5.55 -4.46 21.45
C ALA A 272 4.45 -5.21 20.68
N VAL A 273 3.99 -6.34 21.21
CA VAL A 273 2.84 -7.06 20.62
C VAL A 273 1.58 -6.25 20.81
N THR A 274 0.79 -6.12 19.75
CA THR A 274 -0.41 -5.28 19.70
C THR A 274 -1.67 -6.07 19.39
N ALA A 275 -1.56 -7.08 18.54
CA ALA A 275 -2.65 -7.98 18.16
C ALA A 275 -2.09 -9.37 17.82
N ALA A 276 -2.95 -10.38 17.82
CA ALA A 276 -2.58 -11.72 17.42
C ALA A 276 -3.78 -12.49 16.91
N THR A 277 -3.52 -13.47 16.04
CA THR A 277 -4.54 -14.33 15.46
C THR A 277 -3.94 -15.68 15.07
N VAL A 278 -4.79 -16.60 14.65
CA VAL A 278 -4.40 -17.91 14.10
C VAL A 278 -5.06 -18.09 12.75
N ASP A 279 -4.41 -18.83 11.86
CA ASP A 279 -5.07 -19.28 10.63
C ASP A 279 -6.15 -20.32 11.01
N PRO A 280 -7.44 -20.11 10.66
CA PRO A 280 -8.49 -21.07 10.97
C PRO A 280 -8.24 -22.44 10.30
N PHE A 281 -7.51 -22.46 9.19
CA PHE A 281 -7.18 -23.66 8.41
C PHE A 281 -5.80 -24.25 8.74
N ASP A 282 -4.87 -23.45 9.29
CA ASP A 282 -3.59 -23.92 9.84
C ASP A 282 -3.50 -23.67 11.35
N LYS A 283 -3.95 -24.66 12.11
CA LYS A 283 -3.99 -24.64 13.58
C LYS A 283 -2.61 -24.56 14.25
N ARG A 284 -1.50 -24.72 13.51
CA ARG A 284 -0.14 -24.65 14.07
C ARG A 284 0.46 -23.26 14.02
N SER A 285 0.01 -22.39 13.13
CA SER A 285 0.65 -21.10 12.91
C SER A 285 -0.05 -20.00 13.73
N VAL A 286 0.72 -19.37 14.63
CA VAL A 286 0.29 -18.22 15.42
C VAL A 286 0.95 -16.96 14.88
N TYR A 287 0.14 -15.95 14.58
CA TYR A 287 0.60 -14.68 14.02
C TYR A 287 0.49 -13.59 15.08
N LEU A 288 1.60 -12.92 15.39
CA LEU A 288 1.63 -11.79 16.31
C LEU A 288 1.98 -10.51 15.54
N ALA A 289 1.14 -9.50 15.64
CA ALA A 289 1.42 -8.15 15.14
C ALA A 289 2.20 -7.34 16.17
N HIS A 290 3.04 -6.44 15.67
CA HIS A 290 3.92 -5.61 16.49
C HIS A 290 3.87 -4.13 16.10
N GLU A 291 4.21 -3.29 17.08
CA GLU A 291 4.70 -1.94 16.81
C GLU A 291 5.90 -1.98 15.83
N GLY A 292 6.02 -0.94 15.00
CA GLY A 292 7.00 -0.86 13.92
C GLY A 292 6.59 -1.60 12.64
N GLY A 293 5.39 -2.19 12.60
CA GLY A 293 4.80 -2.78 11.40
C GLY A 293 5.28 -4.20 11.08
N TYR A 294 5.70 -4.94 12.10
CA TYR A 294 6.15 -6.32 11.96
C TYR A 294 5.04 -7.33 12.29
N VAL A 295 5.11 -8.50 11.66
CA VAL A 295 4.39 -9.71 12.05
C VAL A 295 5.40 -10.81 12.31
N SER A 296 5.26 -11.50 13.44
CA SER A 296 6.03 -12.71 13.74
C SER A 296 5.12 -13.95 13.69
N ILE A 297 5.67 -15.06 13.21
CA ILE A 297 4.95 -16.31 13.00
C ILE A 297 5.56 -17.38 13.89
N PHE A 298 4.75 -17.97 14.77
CA PHE A 298 5.15 -19.01 15.72
C PHE A 298 4.51 -20.34 15.37
N ASP A 299 5.24 -21.42 15.62
CA ASP A 299 4.64 -22.74 15.80
C ASP A 299 4.00 -22.83 17.19
N ARG A 300 2.70 -23.12 17.25
CA ARG A 300 1.90 -23.13 18.48
C ARG A 300 2.36 -24.19 19.49
N ASP A 301 2.80 -25.35 19.02
CA ASP A 301 3.06 -26.50 19.89
C ASP A 301 4.49 -26.43 20.48
N SER A 302 5.47 -26.13 19.63
CA SER A 302 6.89 -25.97 20.01
C SER A 302 7.22 -24.58 20.54
N LEU A 303 6.35 -23.59 20.32
CA LEU A 303 6.55 -22.17 20.67
C LEU A 303 7.77 -21.53 20.00
N VAL A 304 8.22 -22.07 18.87
CA VAL A 304 9.36 -21.56 18.10
C VAL A 304 8.90 -20.49 17.12
N CYS A 305 9.54 -19.32 17.15
CA CYS A 305 9.36 -18.27 16.15
C CYS A 305 10.00 -18.70 14.82
N ARG A 306 9.17 -19.01 13.81
CA ARG A 306 9.61 -19.45 12.48
C ARG A 306 10.09 -18.28 11.63
N GLN A 307 9.40 -17.15 11.71
CA GLN A 307 9.64 -16.02 10.80
C GLN A 307 9.22 -14.68 11.41
N VAL A 308 9.88 -13.60 11.00
CA VAL A 308 9.49 -12.21 11.25
C VAL A 308 9.48 -11.47 9.91
N LEU A 309 8.40 -10.74 9.62
CA LEU A 309 8.17 -10.01 8.37
C LEU A 309 7.78 -8.57 8.67
N LYS A 310 8.17 -7.61 7.81
CA LYS A 310 7.81 -6.21 7.95
C LYS A 310 6.75 -5.80 6.93
N ILE A 311 5.49 -5.91 7.31
CA ILE A 311 4.38 -5.75 6.34
C ILE A 311 3.80 -4.33 6.26
N SER A 312 4.20 -3.43 7.17
CA SER A 312 3.73 -2.05 7.22
C SER A 312 4.86 -1.08 7.59
N PRO A 313 4.85 0.16 7.08
CA PRO A 313 5.77 1.20 7.53
C PRO A 313 5.41 1.78 8.92
N THR A 314 4.20 1.49 9.40
CA THR A 314 3.65 1.96 10.68
C THR A 314 3.19 0.79 11.55
N ASP A 315 2.87 1.06 12.82
CA ASP A 315 2.36 0.03 13.73
C ASP A 315 1.11 -0.67 13.17
N ILE A 316 1.08 -1.98 13.36
CA ILE A 316 -0.11 -2.79 13.16
C ILE A 316 -0.79 -2.88 14.53
N LEU A 317 -2.03 -2.46 14.64
CA LEU A 317 -2.78 -2.37 15.90
C LEU A 317 -3.95 -3.36 15.97
N GLY A 318 -4.42 -3.85 14.82
CA GLY A 318 -5.38 -4.94 14.72
C GLY A 318 -4.84 -6.01 13.77
N LEU A 319 -5.10 -7.28 14.09
CA LEU A 319 -4.70 -8.41 13.28
C LEU A 319 -5.75 -9.50 13.43
N GLU A 320 -6.30 -9.99 12.31
CA GLU A 320 -7.24 -11.09 12.32
C GLU A 320 -7.09 -11.92 11.05
N TYR A 321 -7.10 -13.25 11.18
CA TYR A 321 -7.18 -14.15 10.04
C TYR A 321 -8.65 -14.34 9.67
N VAL A 322 -8.97 -14.04 8.42
CA VAL A 322 -10.34 -14.00 7.90
C VAL A 322 -10.40 -14.93 6.69
N GLY A 323 -10.99 -16.10 6.88
CA GLY A 323 -10.95 -17.15 5.86
C GLY A 323 -9.51 -17.45 5.45
N ASP A 324 -9.20 -17.26 4.16
CA ASP A 324 -7.89 -17.56 3.58
C ASP A 324 -6.86 -16.41 3.72
N TYR A 325 -7.23 -15.26 4.28
CA TYR A 325 -6.39 -14.05 4.25
C TYR A 325 -6.13 -13.46 5.63
N LEU A 326 -4.98 -12.80 5.77
CA LEU A 326 -4.61 -12.07 6.98
C LEU A 326 -4.98 -10.59 6.85
N TRP A 327 -5.85 -10.09 7.72
CA TRP A 327 -6.26 -8.69 7.78
C TRP A 327 -5.45 -7.96 8.85
N ALA A 328 -4.81 -6.84 8.47
CA ALA A 328 -4.01 -6.03 9.38
C ALA A 328 -4.48 -4.56 9.38
N GLY A 329 -4.74 -4.04 10.57
CA GLY A 329 -5.18 -2.66 10.80
C GLY A 329 -4.06 -1.78 11.29
N THR A 330 -3.94 -0.56 10.75
CA THR A 330 -2.84 0.36 11.03
C THR A 330 -3.23 1.51 11.95
N ARG A 331 -2.23 2.25 12.44
CA ARG A 331 -2.42 3.50 13.21
C ARG A 331 -3.19 4.59 12.45
N GLY A 332 -3.12 4.61 11.12
CA GLY A 332 -3.85 5.57 10.28
C GLY A 332 -5.27 5.13 9.90
N GLY A 333 -5.75 4.01 10.44
CA GLY A 333 -7.11 3.49 10.19
C GLY A 333 -7.31 2.83 8.84
N THR A 334 -6.20 2.47 8.19
CA THR A 334 -6.20 1.66 6.96
C THR A 334 -6.16 0.18 7.34
N ILE A 335 -6.98 -0.62 6.67
CA ILE A 335 -6.94 -2.09 6.69
C ILE A 335 -6.19 -2.56 5.45
N ASN A 336 -5.29 -3.52 5.61
CA ASN A 336 -4.61 -4.21 4.52
C ASN A 336 -4.90 -5.71 4.63
N VAL A 337 -5.17 -6.35 3.50
CA VAL A 337 -5.46 -7.78 3.40
C VAL A 337 -4.34 -8.46 2.64
N TYR A 338 -3.74 -9.48 3.24
CA TYR A 338 -2.58 -10.18 2.70
C TYR A 338 -2.88 -11.64 2.39
N ASP A 339 -2.41 -12.10 1.23
CA ASP A 339 -2.26 -13.52 0.93
C ASP A 339 -0.87 -13.99 1.41
N THR A 340 -0.89 -14.74 2.50
CA THR A 340 0.31 -15.25 3.19
C THR A 340 0.90 -16.49 2.50
N ARG A 341 0.20 -17.07 1.52
CA ARG A 341 0.61 -18.28 0.78
C ARG A 341 1.62 -17.99 -0.33
N THR A 342 1.75 -16.71 -0.71
CA THR A 342 2.70 -16.22 -1.72
C THR A 342 4.06 -15.86 -1.10
N SER A 343 5.14 -15.85 -1.88
CA SER A 343 6.46 -15.40 -1.43
C SER A 343 7.11 -14.48 -2.48
N PRO A 344 7.29 -13.17 -2.21
CA PRO A 344 6.81 -12.44 -1.02
C PRO A 344 5.28 -12.49 -0.89
N TRP A 345 4.76 -12.19 0.31
CA TRP A 345 3.31 -12.04 0.52
C TRP A 345 2.73 -11.03 -0.47
N THR A 346 1.47 -11.17 -0.85
CA THR A 346 0.79 -10.25 -1.78
C THR A 346 -0.30 -9.49 -1.03
N THR A 347 -0.39 -8.18 -1.24
CA THR A 347 -1.49 -7.37 -0.72
C THR A 347 -2.66 -7.42 -1.70
N ILE A 348 -3.77 -8.01 -1.28
CA ILE A 348 -4.96 -8.25 -2.10
C ILE A 348 -5.88 -7.04 -2.11
N ASN A 349 -6.15 -6.45 -0.94
CA ASN A 349 -7.01 -5.27 -0.79
C ASN A 349 -6.46 -4.32 0.29
N THR A 350 -6.67 -3.01 0.12
CA THR A 350 -6.36 -1.95 1.09
C THR A 350 -7.41 -0.85 1.07
N TRP A 351 -7.99 -0.50 2.22
CA TRP A 351 -8.94 0.60 2.29
C TRP A 351 -8.86 1.36 3.60
N VAL A 352 -9.32 2.61 3.58
CA VAL A 352 -9.45 3.42 4.79
C VAL A 352 -10.78 3.05 5.46
N ALA A 353 -10.71 2.23 6.50
CA ALA A 353 -11.87 1.86 7.31
C ALA A 353 -12.26 2.99 8.27
N HIS A 354 -11.27 3.62 8.90
CA HIS A 354 -11.47 4.64 9.94
C HIS A 354 -10.52 5.84 9.72
N PRO A 355 -10.89 6.86 8.94
CA PRO A 355 -9.98 7.91 8.50
C PRO A 355 -9.20 8.58 9.64
N GLU A 356 -7.86 8.51 9.58
CA GLU A 356 -6.93 9.12 10.55
C GLU A 356 -7.03 8.59 11.99
N LEU A 357 -7.78 7.50 12.21
CA LEU A 357 -8.01 6.94 13.53
C LEU A 357 -7.35 5.56 13.66
N PRO A 358 -6.64 5.28 14.78
CA PRO A 358 -6.01 3.99 14.96
C PRO A 358 -7.05 2.89 15.09
N ILE A 359 -6.87 1.81 14.31
CA ILE A 359 -7.66 0.59 14.47
C ILE A 359 -7.41 0.04 15.88
N GLN A 360 -8.49 -0.16 16.64
CA GLN A 360 -8.42 -0.72 17.99
C GLN A 360 -8.63 -2.23 17.99
N ARG A 361 -9.46 -2.74 17.08
CA ARG A 361 -9.72 -4.18 16.94
C ARG A 361 -10.20 -4.51 15.53
N ILE A 362 -9.82 -5.70 15.08
CA ILE A 362 -10.45 -6.42 13.97
C ILE A 362 -11.00 -7.72 14.58
N TYR A 363 -12.21 -8.10 14.23
CA TYR A 363 -12.84 -9.31 14.76
C TYR A 363 -13.70 -9.98 13.69
N ALA A 364 -13.37 -11.23 13.35
CA ALA A 364 -14.20 -12.03 12.47
C ALA A 364 -15.19 -12.83 13.32
N ASP A 365 -16.49 -12.73 13.02
CA ASP A 365 -17.52 -13.48 13.74
C ASP A 365 -17.93 -14.72 12.96
N PRO A 366 -17.45 -15.92 13.31
CA PRO A 366 -17.90 -17.14 12.63
C PRO A 366 -19.36 -17.47 12.87
N TYR A 367 -19.93 -17.07 14.02
CA TYR A 367 -21.32 -17.35 14.37
C TYR A 367 -22.31 -16.54 13.50
N SER A 368 -21.82 -15.47 12.85
CA SER A 368 -22.60 -14.72 11.85
C SER A 368 -23.00 -15.58 10.65
N ILE A 369 -22.26 -16.65 10.34
CA ILE A 369 -22.57 -17.52 9.20
C ILE A 369 -23.92 -18.22 9.43
N ASP A 370 -24.06 -18.95 10.54
CA ASP A 370 -25.28 -19.73 10.81
C ASP A 370 -26.50 -18.83 11.08
N GLN A 371 -26.31 -17.70 11.74
CA GLN A 371 -27.43 -16.84 12.16
C GLN A 371 -27.82 -15.78 11.14
N SER A 372 -26.89 -15.33 10.29
CA SER A 372 -27.14 -14.24 9.34
C SER A 372 -26.87 -14.60 7.88
N GLY A 373 -26.33 -15.79 7.61
CA GLY A 373 -25.93 -16.22 6.26
C GLY A 373 -24.78 -15.39 5.70
N LYS A 374 -23.96 -14.79 6.56
CA LYS A 374 -22.89 -13.86 6.19
C LYS A 374 -21.67 -14.09 7.04
N TYR A 375 -20.48 -13.89 6.48
CA TYR A 375 -19.24 -13.88 7.25
C TYR A 375 -18.77 -12.44 7.45
N ALA A 376 -19.19 -11.84 8.55
CA ALA A 376 -18.92 -10.43 8.84
C ALA A 376 -17.61 -10.23 9.59
N VAL A 377 -16.82 -9.25 9.14
CA VAL A 377 -15.62 -8.78 9.85
C VAL A 377 -15.87 -7.39 10.39
N TRP A 378 -15.66 -7.22 11.69
CA TRP A 378 -15.86 -5.95 12.38
C TRP A 378 -14.54 -5.25 12.61
N THR A 379 -14.48 -3.96 12.24
CA THR A 379 -13.41 -3.06 12.64
C THR A 379 -13.95 -2.02 13.61
N TRP A 380 -13.11 -1.66 14.59
CA TRP A 380 -13.47 -0.68 15.60
C TRP A 380 -12.38 0.38 15.76
N ALA A 381 -12.81 1.64 15.77
CA ALA A 381 -12.02 2.77 16.19
C ALA A 381 -12.91 3.81 16.91
N ARG A 382 -12.37 5.00 17.17
CA ARG A 382 -13.06 6.02 17.96
C ARG A 382 -14.32 6.59 17.31
N ASP A 383 -14.44 6.53 15.99
CA ASP A 383 -15.59 6.98 15.20
C ASP A 383 -16.78 5.99 15.26
N GLY A 384 -16.51 4.70 15.46
CA GLY A 384 -17.54 3.68 15.62
C GLY A 384 -17.11 2.30 15.16
N LEU A 385 -18.11 1.45 14.91
CA LEU A 385 -17.93 0.10 14.37
C LEU A 385 -18.39 0.03 12.91
N HIS A 386 -17.60 -0.66 12.08
CA HIS A 386 -17.93 -0.95 10.69
C HIS A 386 -17.85 -2.45 10.44
N ALA A 387 -18.84 -2.99 9.73
CA ALA A 387 -18.82 -4.37 9.26
C ALA A 387 -18.42 -4.42 7.78
N TRP A 388 -17.61 -5.42 7.46
CA TRP A 388 -17.09 -5.69 6.12
C TRP A 388 -17.39 -7.12 5.74
N ASP A 389 -17.50 -7.36 4.44
CA ASP A 389 -17.58 -8.71 3.89
C ASP A 389 -16.23 -9.42 4.03
N GLY A 390 -16.18 -10.47 4.86
CA GLY A 390 -14.98 -11.26 5.10
C GLY A 390 -14.55 -12.14 3.91
N LEU A 391 -15.43 -12.37 2.94
CA LEU A 391 -15.16 -13.20 1.77
C LEU A 391 -14.68 -12.41 0.55
N LEU A 392 -14.69 -11.07 0.63
CA LEU A 392 -14.29 -10.18 -0.46
C LEU A 392 -15.05 -10.46 -1.77
N SER A 393 -16.38 -10.63 -1.66
CA SER A 393 -17.26 -11.01 -2.78
C SER A 393 -17.09 -10.09 -3.99
N VAL A 394 -17.02 -8.78 -3.75
CA VAL A 394 -16.89 -7.78 -4.81
C VAL A 394 -15.56 -7.94 -5.56
N ASP A 395 -14.46 -8.15 -4.85
CA ASP A 395 -13.14 -8.37 -5.44
C ASP A 395 -13.11 -9.64 -6.28
N TRP A 396 -13.74 -10.72 -5.80
CA TRP A 396 -13.83 -11.98 -6.54
C TRP A 396 -14.67 -11.82 -7.82
N ILE A 397 -15.87 -11.23 -7.72
CA ILE A 397 -16.76 -10.99 -8.86
C ILE A 397 -16.07 -10.12 -9.91
N GLU A 398 -15.37 -9.06 -9.50
CA GLU A 398 -14.63 -8.22 -10.45
C GLU A 398 -13.50 -8.97 -11.14
N THR A 399 -12.77 -9.81 -10.42
CA THR A 399 -11.71 -10.66 -10.99
C THR A 399 -12.30 -11.63 -12.01
N ALA A 400 -13.39 -12.33 -11.66
CA ALA A 400 -14.07 -13.26 -12.56
C ALA A 400 -14.66 -12.56 -13.80
N MET A 401 -15.24 -11.36 -13.64
CA MET A 401 -15.67 -10.54 -14.77
C MET A 401 -14.50 -10.17 -15.68
N GLN A 402 -13.37 -9.77 -15.11
CA GLN A 402 -12.17 -9.41 -15.88
C GLN A 402 -11.58 -10.59 -16.66
N GLU A 403 -11.63 -11.80 -16.12
CA GLU A 403 -11.19 -13.02 -16.82
C GLU A 403 -12.09 -13.35 -18.02
N ARG A 404 -13.38 -12.99 -17.95
CA ARG A 404 -14.39 -13.20 -19.00
C ARG A 404 -14.60 -11.99 -19.90
N GLU A 405 -13.71 -10.99 -19.85
CA GLU A 405 -13.90 -9.74 -20.57
C GLU A 405 -14.06 -9.89 -22.09
N ALA A 406 -13.44 -10.92 -22.68
CA ALA A 406 -13.53 -11.21 -24.11
C ALA A 406 -14.95 -11.60 -24.55
N GLU A 407 -15.81 -12.04 -23.62
CA GLU A 407 -17.18 -12.44 -23.90
C GLU A 407 -18.13 -11.24 -24.01
N TYR A 408 -17.75 -10.09 -23.45
CA TYR A 408 -18.59 -8.88 -23.44
C TYR A 408 -17.87 -7.61 -23.95
N CYS A 409 -16.62 -7.71 -24.39
CA CYS A 409 -15.87 -6.59 -24.96
C CYS A 409 -15.56 -6.80 -26.44
N ARG A 410 -15.51 -5.69 -27.17
CA ARG A 410 -14.85 -5.59 -28.48
C ARG A 410 -13.50 -4.92 -28.29
N PHE A 411 -12.53 -5.26 -29.12
CA PHE A 411 -11.17 -4.73 -29.04
C PHE A 411 -10.75 -4.10 -30.35
N ARG A 412 -9.95 -3.03 -30.26
CA ARG A 412 -9.26 -2.43 -31.39
C ARG A 412 -7.89 -1.93 -30.96
N ASP A 413 -6.96 -1.93 -31.91
CA ASP A 413 -5.62 -1.45 -31.67
C ASP A 413 -5.53 0.06 -31.96
N LEU A 414 -4.77 0.75 -31.12
CA LEU A 414 -4.42 2.15 -31.22
C LEU A 414 -2.89 2.30 -31.21
N THR A 415 -2.36 3.26 -31.95
CA THR A 415 -0.93 3.58 -31.91
C THR A 415 -0.68 4.79 -31.04
N VAL A 416 0.18 4.67 -30.03
CA VAL A 416 0.56 5.74 -29.10
C VAL A 416 2.03 6.09 -29.33
N LEU A 417 2.33 7.34 -29.65
CA LEU A 417 3.70 7.85 -29.79
C LEU A 417 4.02 8.77 -28.61
N ILE A 418 5.08 8.46 -27.86
CA ILE A 418 5.56 9.27 -26.75
C ILE A 418 6.97 9.76 -27.07
N SER A 419 7.19 11.06 -26.99
CA SER A 419 8.51 11.68 -27.07
C SER A 419 8.83 12.37 -25.76
N SER A 420 10.07 12.26 -25.31
CA SER A 420 10.56 12.90 -24.09
C SER A 420 11.87 13.62 -24.33
N TRP A 421 12.01 14.82 -23.77
CA TRP A 421 13.24 15.60 -23.94
C TRP A 421 13.46 16.65 -22.84
N ASN A 422 14.59 16.55 -22.14
CA ASN A 422 15.12 17.67 -21.37
C ASN A 422 15.80 18.65 -22.34
N ILE A 423 15.25 19.85 -22.44
CA ILE A 423 15.66 20.82 -23.46
C ILE A 423 16.67 21.86 -22.96
N ASP A 424 17.09 21.82 -21.70
CA ASP A 424 18.06 22.76 -21.11
C ASP A 424 17.74 24.23 -21.45
N SER A 425 16.45 24.60 -21.35
CA SER A 425 15.90 25.92 -21.69
C SER A 425 16.06 26.39 -23.13
N SER A 426 16.41 25.49 -24.06
CA SER A 426 16.48 25.75 -25.49
C SER A 426 15.14 26.24 -26.04
N LYS A 427 15.19 27.12 -27.02
CA LYS A 427 14.02 27.67 -27.71
C LYS A 427 13.73 26.90 -28.99
N PRO A 428 12.48 26.94 -29.50
CA PRO A 428 12.14 26.34 -30.79
C PRO A 428 13.03 26.80 -31.95
N GLY A 429 13.51 28.04 -31.93
CA GLY A 429 14.42 28.60 -32.94
C GLY A 429 15.82 27.99 -32.93
N ASP A 430 16.25 27.41 -31.81
CA ASP A 430 17.57 26.80 -31.67
C ASP A 430 17.66 25.47 -32.45
N LEU A 431 16.51 24.86 -32.77
CA LEU A 431 16.42 23.70 -33.68
C LEU A 431 16.80 24.03 -35.14
N SER A 432 17.27 25.25 -35.42
CA SER A 432 17.87 25.61 -36.70
C SER A 432 19.37 25.26 -36.74
N GLY A 433 20.02 25.49 -37.88
CA GLY A 433 21.49 25.43 -37.99
C GLY A 433 22.08 24.08 -38.43
N SER A 434 21.66 22.94 -37.85
CA SER A 434 22.15 21.61 -38.27
C SER A 434 21.04 20.72 -38.86
N PRO A 435 21.37 19.76 -39.75
CA PRO A 435 20.41 18.78 -40.25
C PRO A 435 19.74 17.96 -39.15
N GLU A 436 20.49 17.58 -38.12
CA GLU A 436 20.00 16.78 -36.99
C GLU A 436 18.97 17.57 -36.16
N ASN A 437 19.25 18.86 -35.91
CA ASN A 437 18.33 19.77 -35.22
C ASN A 437 17.02 19.96 -36.01
N GLN A 438 17.12 20.20 -37.32
CA GLN A 438 15.97 20.50 -38.17
C GLN A 438 15.07 19.29 -38.39
N SER A 439 15.67 18.10 -38.52
CA SER A 439 14.94 16.88 -38.88
C SER A 439 14.37 16.12 -37.68
N PHE A 440 14.78 16.42 -36.44
CA PHE A 440 14.34 15.70 -35.24
C PHE A 440 12.81 15.51 -35.15
N LEU A 441 12.03 16.61 -35.20
CA LEU A 441 10.58 16.53 -35.03
C LEU A 441 9.92 15.72 -36.16
N GLN A 442 10.41 15.87 -37.40
CA GLN A 442 9.95 15.09 -38.54
C GLN A 442 10.25 13.60 -38.32
N GLN A 443 11.50 13.24 -38.01
CA GLN A 443 11.90 11.86 -37.76
C GLN A 443 11.10 11.24 -36.62
N CYS A 444 10.83 12.00 -35.55
CA CYS A 444 10.03 11.53 -34.43
C CYS A 444 8.58 11.28 -34.81
N LEU A 445 7.94 12.23 -35.50
CA LEU A 445 6.52 12.13 -35.88
C LEU A 445 6.25 11.10 -36.97
N THR A 446 7.24 10.85 -37.83
CA THR A 446 7.18 9.82 -38.89
C THR A 446 7.76 8.48 -38.45
N SER A 447 8.04 8.31 -37.16
CA SER A 447 8.57 7.08 -36.57
C SER A 447 7.64 5.88 -36.70
N VAL A 448 6.34 6.17 -36.71
CA VAL A 448 5.24 5.23 -36.90
C VAL A 448 4.21 5.88 -37.81
N GLU A 449 3.48 5.06 -38.55
CA GLU A 449 2.46 5.54 -39.47
C GLU A 449 1.24 6.03 -38.70
N THR A 450 0.96 7.34 -38.77
CA THR A 450 -0.27 7.97 -38.25
C THR A 450 -0.62 7.54 -36.81
N PRO A 451 0.16 7.93 -35.78
CA PRO A 451 -0.16 7.57 -34.40
C PRO A 451 -1.54 8.10 -33.95
N ASP A 452 -2.34 7.31 -33.28
CA ASP A 452 -3.66 7.72 -32.76
C ASP A 452 -3.55 8.78 -31.65
N VAL A 453 -2.52 8.64 -30.80
CA VAL A 453 -2.20 9.58 -29.72
C VAL A 453 -0.72 9.95 -29.80
N ILE A 454 -0.40 11.24 -29.68
CA ILE A 454 0.97 11.76 -29.62
C ILE A 454 1.13 12.52 -28.31
N VAL A 455 2.15 12.16 -27.53
CA VAL A 455 2.46 12.79 -26.25
C VAL A 455 3.88 13.32 -26.26
N PHE A 456 4.03 14.61 -25.99
CA PHE A 456 5.32 15.26 -25.80
C PHE A 456 5.51 15.58 -24.32
N GLY A 457 6.51 14.97 -23.66
CA GLY A 457 6.92 15.29 -22.28
C GLY A 457 8.27 16.01 -22.22
N TRP A 458 8.25 17.35 -22.07
CA TRP A 458 9.44 18.20 -22.10
C TRP A 458 9.86 18.53 -20.66
N GLN A 459 11.17 18.60 -20.42
CA GLN A 459 11.76 19.05 -19.15
C GLN A 459 12.70 20.25 -19.38
N GLU A 460 12.88 21.06 -18.34
CA GLU A 460 13.67 22.31 -18.37
C GLU A 460 13.26 23.27 -19.50
N VAL A 461 11.95 23.44 -19.75
CA VAL A 461 11.46 24.42 -20.74
C VAL A 461 11.82 25.87 -20.37
N ILE A 462 12.10 26.11 -19.09
CA ILE A 462 12.65 27.37 -18.58
C ILE A 462 13.98 27.12 -17.87
N ASP A 463 14.84 28.13 -17.86
CA ASP A 463 16.14 28.08 -17.18
C ASP A 463 15.97 27.97 -15.65
N LEU A 464 16.26 26.78 -15.12
CA LEU A 464 16.19 26.49 -13.69
C LEU A 464 17.32 27.14 -12.88
N ASN A 465 18.44 27.52 -13.51
CA ASN A 465 19.56 28.20 -12.86
C ASN A 465 19.24 29.67 -12.56
N ASN A 466 18.27 30.25 -13.28
CA ASN A 466 17.77 31.59 -13.01
C ASN A 466 16.88 31.61 -11.75
N ARG A 467 17.52 31.71 -10.57
CA ARG A 467 16.86 31.72 -9.25
C ARG A 467 15.71 32.73 -9.15
N LYS A 468 15.79 33.88 -9.83
CA LYS A 468 14.74 34.91 -9.81
C LYS A 468 13.50 34.50 -10.61
N LEU A 469 13.68 33.84 -11.76
CA LEU A 469 12.61 33.32 -12.59
C LEU A 469 11.94 32.12 -11.89
N THR A 470 12.75 31.16 -11.43
CA THR A 470 12.32 29.96 -10.73
C THR A 470 11.57 30.27 -9.44
N ALA A 471 12.08 31.17 -8.59
CA ALA A 471 11.42 31.54 -7.34
C ALA A 471 10.06 32.22 -7.55
N LYS A 472 9.91 33.05 -8.60
CA LYS A 472 8.63 33.70 -8.91
C LYS A 472 7.58 32.69 -9.38
N THR A 473 7.95 31.76 -10.25
CA THR A 473 7.05 30.69 -10.71
C THR A 473 6.66 29.76 -9.56
N MET A 474 7.58 29.49 -8.62
CA MET A 474 7.31 28.70 -7.41
C MET A 474 6.36 29.37 -6.42
N LEU A 475 6.42 30.70 -6.27
CA LEU A 475 5.66 31.45 -5.25
C LEU A 475 4.26 31.87 -5.71
N PHE A 476 4.04 32.05 -7.02
CA PHE A 476 2.79 32.63 -7.56
C PHE A 476 2.05 31.73 -8.57
N GLY A 477 2.53 30.51 -8.82
CA GLY A 477 1.94 29.56 -9.76
C GLY A 477 0.59 28.99 -9.30
N SER A 478 -0.48 29.77 -9.49
CA SER A 478 -1.84 29.40 -10.00
C SER A 478 -2.94 30.44 -9.69
N LYS A 479 -2.65 31.54 -8.96
CA LYS A 479 -3.70 32.46 -8.45
C LYS A 479 -3.80 33.87 -9.06
N SER A 480 -2.92 34.31 -9.97
CA SER A 480 -3.03 35.67 -10.52
C SER A 480 -3.72 35.69 -11.90
N LYS A 481 -5.05 35.62 -11.92
CA LYS A 481 -5.88 36.04 -13.07
C LYS A 481 -6.41 37.48 -12.95
N GLN A 482 -5.96 38.22 -11.94
CA GLN A 482 -6.30 39.61 -11.70
C GLN A 482 -4.99 40.38 -11.50
N ASP A 483 -4.85 41.51 -12.18
CA ASP A 483 -3.73 42.47 -12.12
C ASP A 483 -2.50 42.17 -13.00
N GLY A 484 -2.69 42.39 -14.30
CA GLY A 484 -1.69 42.24 -15.37
C GLY A 484 -0.62 43.35 -15.44
N ARG A 485 0.29 43.43 -14.46
CA ARG A 485 1.56 44.17 -14.62
C ARG A 485 2.72 43.54 -13.83
N GLY A 486 3.40 42.55 -14.42
CA GLY A 486 4.71 42.13 -13.90
C GLY A 486 5.33 40.87 -14.51
N ASN A 487 6.04 40.99 -15.64
CA ASN A 487 7.11 40.10 -16.18
C ASN A 487 6.96 38.55 -16.08
N THR A 488 5.77 38.02 -15.85
CA THR A 488 5.38 36.60 -16.03
C THR A 488 5.29 36.22 -17.52
N ASP A 489 5.30 37.23 -18.40
CA ASP A 489 5.20 37.10 -19.85
C ASP A 489 6.29 36.24 -20.49
N GLY A 490 7.50 36.18 -19.89
CA GLY A 490 8.62 35.41 -20.44
C GLY A 490 8.49 33.89 -20.28
N VAL A 491 8.02 33.43 -19.11
CA VAL A 491 7.77 32.01 -18.82
C VAL A 491 6.59 31.51 -19.64
N SER A 492 5.48 32.26 -19.65
CA SER A 492 4.31 31.93 -20.45
C SER A 492 4.60 31.96 -21.95
N ARG A 493 5.55 32.79 -22.41
CA ARG A 493 6.00 32.80 -23.81
C ARG A 493 6.78 31.53 -24.16
N ALA A 494 7.72 31.08 -23.32
CA ALA A 494 8.49 29.87 -23.60
C ALA A 494 7.60 28.64 -23.80
N TYR A 495 6.60 28.44 -22.94
CA TYR A 495 5.64 27.34 -23.11
C TYR A 495 4.82 27.49 -24.40
N ARG A 496 4.30 28.69 -24.67
CA ARG A 496 3.49 28.95 -25.88
C ARG A 496 4.30 28.75 -27.16
N ASP A 497 5.54 29.24 -27.21
CA ASP A 497 6.40 29.10 -28.39
C ASP A 497 6.67 27.62 -28.69
N TRP A 498 6.92 26.80 -27.67
CA TRP A 498 7.08 25.35 -27.83
C TRP A 498 5.76 24.66 -28.20
N GLN A 499 4.64 25.03 -27.58
CA GLN A 499 3.32 24.51 -27.92
C GLN A 499 2.97 24.78 -29.40
N ASP A 500 3.19 26.01 -29.87
CA ASP A 500 2.96 26.42 -31.26
C ASP A 500 3.89 25.66 -32.22
N LYS A 501 5.18 25.48 -31.85
CA LYS A 501 6.14 24.70 -32.64
C LYS A 501 5.72 23.24 -32.76
N LEU A 502 5.30 22.61 -31.66
CA LEU A 502 4.87 21.21 -31.63
C LEU A 502 3.58 21.03 -32.43
N GLN A 503 2.62 21.94 -32.29
CA GLN A 503 1.38 21.92 -33.08
C GLN A 503 1.65 22.04 -34.58
N MET A 504 2.54 22.97 -34.96
CA MET A 504 2.97 23.11 -36.35
C MET A 504 3.68 21.84 -36.83
N ALA A 505 4.57 21.26 -36.03
CA ALA A 505 5.29 20.05 -36.40
C ALA A 505 4.34 18.87 -36.63
N VAL A 506 3.37 18.64 -35.74
CA VAL A 506 2.33 17.61 -35.93
C VAL A 506 1.61 17.86 -37.25
N ARG A 507 1.06 19.07 -37.45
CA ARG A 507 0.33 19.41 -38.68
C ARG A 507 1.13 19.20 -39.97
N MET A 508 2.43 19.48 -39.96
CA MET A 508 3.29 19.39 -41.15
C MET A 508 3.80 17.97 -41.43
N ASN A 509 3.77 17.07 -40.45
CA ASN A 509 4.33 15.73 -40.56
C ASN A 509 3.27 14.61 -40.49
N THR A 510 1.99 14.97 -40.43
CA THR A 510 0.87 14.03 -40.53
C THR A 510 0.12 14.20 -41.86
N PRO A 511 -0.49 13.13 -42.42
CA PRO A 511 -1.26 13.23 -43.66
C PRO A 511 -2.41 14.27 -43.58
N PRO A 512 -2.73 14.99 -44.67
CA PRO A 512 -3.79 16.01 -44.66
C PRO A 512 -5.19 15.49 -44.34
N ASP A 513 -5.47 14.23 -44.66
CA ASP A 513 -6.71 13.49 -44.37
C ASP A 513 -6.76 12.94 -42.94
N CYS A 514 -5.63 12.96 -42.23
CA CYS A 514 -5.50 12.54 -40.84
C CYS A 514 -5.29 13.77 -39.93
N ALA A 515 -6.37 14.49 -39.67
CA ALA A 515 -6.32 15.68 -38.80
C ALA A 515 -6.10 15.32 -37.32
N TYR A 516 -5.31 16.14 -36.64
CA TYR A 516 -5.06 16.04 -35.19
C TYR A 516 -5.57 17.27 -34.47
N THR A 517 -6.07 17.06 -33.26
CA THR A 517 -6.38 18.13 -32.30
C THR A 517 -5.46 18.04 -31.11
N MET A 518 -4.97 19.19 -30.65
CA MET A 518 -4.33 19.28 -29.35
C MET A 518 -5.41 19.11 -28.29
N LEU A 519 -5.35 18.00 -27.56
CA LEU A 519 -6.35 17.62 -26.56
C LEU A 519 -6.15 18.41 -25.28
N ASP A 520 -4.90 18.45 -24.79
CA ASP A 520 -4.55 19.16 -23.56
C ASP A 520 -3.07 19.55 -23.56
N ALA A 521 -2.73 20.58 -22.78
CA ALA A 521 -1.37 21.02 -22.56
C ALA A 521 -1.23 21.67 -21.17
N GLU A 522 -0.24 21.24 -20.39
CA GLU A 522 0.00 21.77 -19.05
C GLU A 522 1.48 21.89 -18.76
N SER A 523 1.85 22.84 -17.90
CA SER A 523 3.23 23.13 -17.54
C SER A 523 3.42 23.38 -16.05
N MET A 524 4.53 22.86 -15.50
CA MET A 524 4.93 23.07 -14.11
C MET A 524 6.42 23.38 -14.03
N VAL A 525 6.75 24.67 -13.84
CA VAL A 525 8.14 25.16 -13.74
C VAL A 525 8.99 24.70 -14.93
N GLY A 526 9.77 23.63 -14.82
CA GLY A 526 10.57 23.11 -15.93
C GLY A 526 9.80 22.13 -16.82
N LEU A 527 8.69 21.57 -16.35
CA LEU A 527 7.95 20.51 -17.04
C LEU A 527 6.89 21.08 -17.98
N MET A 528 6.69 20.44 -19.13
CA MET A 528 5.57 20.69 -20.04
C MET A 528 5.12 19.38 -20.66
N THR A 529 3.82 19.11 -20.66
CA THR A 529 3.22 18.02 -21.42
C THR A 529 2.26 18.58 -22.44
N VAL A 530 2.32 18.08 -23.69
CA VAL A 530 1.37 18.41 -24.76
C VAL A 530 0.85 17.11 -25.36
N VAL A 531 -0.47 16.96 -25.43
CA VAL A 531 -1.14 15.76 -25.92
C VAL A 531 -1.92 16.11 -27.20
N PHE A 532 -1.65 15.36 -28.27
CA PHE A 532 -2.43 15.41 -29.50
C PHE A 532 -3.13 14.07 -29.72
N VAL A 533 -4.34 14.13 -30.28
CA VAL A 533 -5.11 12.95 -30.66
C VAL A 533 -5.63 13.14 -32.08
N LYS A 534 -5.78 12.05 -32.83
CA LYS A 534 -6.51 12.09 -34.09
C LYS A 534 -7.92 12.61 -33.84
N SER A 535 -8.39 13.51 -34.71
CA SER A 535 -9.73 14.10 -34.61
C SER A 535 -10.85 13.05 -34.62
N SER A 536 -10.63 11.91 -35.29
CA SER A 536 -11.58 10.79 -35.34
C SER A 536 -11.81 10.08 -34.01
N LEU A 537 -10.91 10.25 -33.02
CA LEU A 537 -11.05 9.63 -31.71
C LEU A 537 -11.83 10.49 -30.72
N ARG A 538 -12.12 11.75 -31.06
CA ARG A 538 -12.67 12.75 -30.13
C ARG A 538 -13.95 12.27 -29.44
N ASP A 539 -14.84 11.62 -30.17
CA ASP A 539 -16.12 11.16 -29.65
C ASP A 539 -16.00 9.90 -28.77
N SER A 540 -14.88 9.18 -28.86
CA SER A 540 -14.54 8.03 -28.00
C SER A 540 -13.88 8.44 -26.68
N LEU A 541 -13.49 9.70 -26.51
CA LEU A 541 -12.76 10.16 -25.33
C LEU A 541 -13.69 10.56 -24.19
N ARG A 542 -13.36 10.09 -22.97
CA ARG A 542 -14.00 10.49 -21.72
C ARG A 542 -12.94 10.75 -20.64
N ASP A 543 -13.36 11.34 -19.53
CA ASP A 543 -12.51 11.61 -18.35
C ASP A 543 -11.18 12.33 -18.65
N VAL A 544 -11.12 13.11 -19.73
CA VAL A 544 -9.91 13.85 -20.13
C VAL A 544 -9.56 14.88 -19.06
N ALA A 545 -8.36 14.78 -18.50
CA ALA A 545 -7.85 15.74 -17.54
C ALA A 545 -6.33 15.76 -17.53
N ILE A 546 -5.75 16.92 -17.25
CA ILE A 546 -4.32 17.10 -17.00
C ILE A 546 -4.10 17.86 -15.69
N THR A 547 -3.05 17.53 -14.96
CA THR A 547 -2.72 18.16 -13.69
C THR A 547 -1.24 18.05 -13.37
N THR A 548 -0.82 18.61 -12.25
CA THR A 548 0.59 18.69 -11.83
C THR A 548 0.77 18.19 -10.41
N ILE A 549 1.85 17.45 -10.16
CA ILE A 549 2.26 16.97 -8.83
C ILE A 549 3.63 17.56 -8.54
N LYS A 550 3.71 18.41 -7.52
CA LYS A 550 4.96 19.09 -7.13
C LYS A 550 5.85 18.15 -6.32
N ARG A 551 7.13 18.07 -6.68
CA ARG A 551 8.20 17.46 -5.88
C ARG A 551 9.40 18.43 -5.87
N GLY A 552 10.17 18.52 -4.79
CA GLY A 552 11.20 19.56 -4.70
C GLY A 552 11.70 19.77 -3.27
N ILE A 553 12.29 20.93 -2.98
CA ILE A 553 12.83 21.22 -1.64
C ILE A 553 11.73 20.98 -0.58
N GLY A 554 11.94 20.00 0.32
CA GLY A 554 10.94 19.64 1.33
C GLY A 554 9.61 19.06 0.80
N GLY A 555 9.53 18.63 -0.47
CA GLY A 555 8.34 18.02 -1.07
C GLY A 555 7.23 19.00 -1.48
N VAL A 556 7.42 20.31 -1.33
CA VAL A 556 6.37 21.34 -1.50
C VAL A 556 6.56 22.21 -2.75
N TYR A 557 7.80 22.42 -3.20
CA TYR A 557 8.08 23.29 -4.37
C TYR A 557 8.06 22.50 -5.69
N GLY A 558 7.74 23.18 -6.81
CA GLY A 558 7.48 22.54 -8.11
C GLY A 558 8.64 22.49 -9.11
N ASN A 559 9.91 22.66 -8.71
CA ASN A 559 11.05 22.50 -9.65
C ASN A 559 11.29 21.06 -10.10
N LYS A 560 10.72 20.09 -9.39
CA LYS A 560 10.69 18.67 -9.73
C LYS A 560 9.25 18.18 -9.60
N GLY A 561 9.00 16.94 -9.98
CA GLY A 561 7.68 16.32 -9.86
C GLY A 561 7.18 15.83 -11.20
N ALA A 562 5.88 15.98 -11.45
CA ALA A 562 5.23 15.43 -12.62
C ALA A 562 4.14 16.34 -13.21
N VAL A 563 3.94 16.24 -14.52
CA VAL A 563 2.69 16.61 -15.21
C VAL A 563 2.02 15.31 -15.61
N VAL A 564 0.75 15.14 -15.23
CA VAL A 564 0.00 13.89 -15.36
C VAL A 564 -1.25 14.16 -16.18
N ALA A 565 -1.42 13.45 -17.29
CA ALA A 565 -2.61 13.50 -18.13
C ALA A 565 -3.33 12.15 -18.09
N ARG A 566 -4.66 12.15 -18.03
CA ARG A 566 -5.49 10.95 -18.19
C ARG A 566 -6.51 11.12 -19.29
N MET A 567 -6.96 9.98 -19.81
CA MET A 567 -8.15 9.87 -20.63
C MET A 567 -8.67 8.44 -20.61
N THR A 568 -9.96 8.28 -20.85
CA THR A 568 -10.55 7.00 -21.20
C THR A 568 -10.81 7.00 -22.71
N ILE A 569 -10.25 6.03 -23.42
CA ILE A 569 -10.47 5.84 -24.87
C ILE A 569 -11.38 4.61 -25.01
N ASP A 570 -12.57 4.82 -25.57
CA ASP A 570 -13.66 3.84 -25.51
C ASP A 570 -13.96 3.46 -24.06
N ASP A 571 -13.63 2.26 -23.59
CA ASP A 571 -13.77 1.83 -22.18
C ASP A 571 -12.42 1.45 -21.54
N SER A 572 -11.30 1.93 -22.11
CA SER A 572 -9.94 1.71 -21.60
C SER A 572 -9.36 2.98 -21.01
N SER A 573 -8.99 2.96 -19.74
CA SER A 573 -8.34 4.11 -19.08
C SER A 573 -6.82 4.11 -19.30
N VAL A 574 -6.30 5.27 -19.68
CA VAL A 574 -4.88 5.49 -19.98
C VAL A 574 -4.38 6.73 -19.24
N CYS A 575 -3.22 6.63 -18.61
CA CYS A 575 -2.56 7.72 -17.91
C CYS A 575 -1.15 7.95 -18.47
N PHE A 576 -0.76 9.21 -18.65
CA PHE A 576 0.54 9.65 -19.16
C PHE A 576 1.21 10.55 -18.11
N ILE A 577 2.42 10.20 -17.71
CA ILE A 577 3.18 10.90 -16.67
C ILE A 577 4.47 11.42 -17.30
N ASN A 578 4.68 12.73 -17.29
CA ASN A 578 5.97 13.35 -17.59
C ASN A 578 6.64 13.77 -16.28
N VAL A 579 7.82 13.23 -15.98
CA VAL A 579 8.54 13.50 -14.73
C VAL A 579 9.85 14.25 -14.93
N HIS A 580 10.23 14.99 -13.89
CA HIS A 580 11.61 15.45 -13.70
C HIS A 580 11.97 15.21 -12.24
N LEU A 581 12.81 14.21 -11.97
CA LEU A 581 13.13 13.72 -10.62
C LEU A 581 14.41 14.35 -10.04
N ALA A 582 14.68 14.10 -8.75
CA ALA A 582 15.88 14.58 -8.06
C ALA A 582 17.20 14.28 -8.81
N ALA A 583 17.95 15.33 -9.13
CA ALA A 583 19.24 15.24 -9.80
C ALA A 583 20.39 14.90 -8.84
N GLY A 584 21.50 14.38 -9.38
CA GLY A 584 22.73 14.11 -8.66
C GLY A 584 23.10 12.62 -8.60
N GLN A 585 24.40 12.33 -8.68
CA GLN A 585 24.92 10.95 -8.75
C GLN A 585 24.46 10.08 -7.59
N SER A 586 24.58 10.59 -6.37
CA SER A 586 24.31 9.84 -5.13
C SER A 586 22.87 9.95 -4.62
N HIS A 587 21.96 10.61 -5.34
CA HIS A 587 20.59 10.92 -4.86
C HIS A 587 19.53 9.89 -5.29
N LYS A 588 19.92 8.62 -5.46
CA LYS A 588 19.01 7.52 -5.85
C LYS A 588 17.81 7.39 -4.92
N ALA A 589 18.03 7.44 -3.60
CA ALA A 589 16.95 7.33 -2.62
C ALA A 589 15.93 8.47 -2.72
N ALA A 590 16.37 9.69 -3.06
CA ALA A 590 15.49 10.82 -3.29
C ALA A 590 14.64 10.61 -4.56
N ARG A 591 15.21 10.07 -5.64
CA ARG A 591 14.44 9.69 -6.84
C ARG A 591 13.41 8.61 -6.56
N ASN A 592 13.77 7.59 -5.78
CA ASN A 592 12.82 6.56 -5.36
C ASN A 592 11.66 7.17 -4.56
N ALA A 593 11.94 8.13 -3.67
CA ALA A 593 10.93 8.84 -2.89
C ALA A 593 10.06 9.75 -3.78
N ASP A 594 10.63 10.46 -4.75
CA ASP A 594 9.88 11.26 -5.71
C ASP A 594 8.91 10.38 -6.51
N VAL A 595 9.39 9.24 -7.04
CA VAL A 595 8.57 8.24 -7.74
C VAL A 595 7.42 7.74 -6.87
N ALA A 596 7.71 7.33 -5.63
CA ALA A 596 6.69 6.83 -4.71
C ALA A 596 5.65 7.91 -4.44
N GLY A 597 6.08 9.13 -4.11
CA GLY A 597 5.19 10.25 -3.91
C GLY A 597 4.32 10.52 -5.14
N ILE A 598 4.88 10.53 -6.35
CA ILE A 598 4.11 10.79 -7.58
C ILE A 598 3.04 9.71 -7.80
N LEU A 599 3.41 8.43 -7.73
CA LEU A 599 2.50 7.31 -8.03
C LEU A 599 1.44 7.08 -6.94
N GLU A 600 1.74 7.43 -5.69
CA GLU A 600 0.85 7.24 -4.54
C GLU A 600 0.03 8.49 -4.17
N GLU A 601 0.19 9.60 -4.91
CA GLU A 601 -0.59 10.81 -4.69
C GLU A 601 -2.08 10.47 -4.76
N LYS A 602 -2.80 10.74 -3.67
CA LYS A 602 -4.21 10.41 -3.53
C LYS A 602 -5.03 11.48 -4.23
N ALA A 603 -5.99 11.06 -5.07
CA ALA A 603 -6.94 11.94 -5.73
C ALA A 603 -6.29 13.07 -6.57
N VAL A 604 -5.43 12.67 -7.50
CA VAL A 604 -4.82 13.54 -8.52
C VAL A 604 -5.87 14.09 -9.47
N PHE A 605 -6.93 13.34 -9.72
CA PHE A 605 -8.05 13.70 -10.60
C PHE A 605 -9.39 13.67 -9.88
N SER A 606 -10.41 14.31 -10.49
CA SER A 606 -11.80 14.08 -10.09
C SER A 606 -12.21 12.63 -10.33
N THR A 607 -13.04 12.10 -9.45
CA THR A 607 -13.65 10.77 -9.62
C THR A 607 -14.41 10.71 -10.95
N SER A 608 -14.34 9.58 -11.64
CA SER A 608 -15.14 9.33 -12.84
C SER A 608 -16.60 9.09 -12.47
N ASP A 609 -17.53 9.69 -13.20
CA ASP A 609 -18.97 9.52 -12.98
C ASP A 609 -19.45 8.09 -13.23
N THR A 610 -18.77 7.36 -14.13
CA THR A 610 -19.15 5.99 -14.49
C THR A 610 -18.38 4.95 -13.68
N GLY A 611 -17.15 5.27 -13.24
CA GLY A 611 -16.20 4.31 -12.66
C GLY A 611 -15.81 3.15 -13.59
N LYS A 612 -16.39 3.07 -14.79
CA LYS A 612 -16.17 2.01 -15.77
C LYS A 612 -14.87 2.30 -16.51
N GLY A 613 -14.01 1.28 -16.59
CA GLY A 613 -12.71 1.38 -17.27
C GLY A 613 -11.53 1.58 -16.31
N TYR A 614 -11.75 1.80 -15.02
CA TYR A 614 -10.71 1.81 -14.00
C TYR A 614 -10.59 0.45 -13.31
N VAL A 615 -9.43 0.19 -12.67
CA VAL A 615 -9.05 -1.12 -12.15
C VAL A 615 -8.75 -1.06 -10.66
N ASN A 616 -8.62 -2.24 -10.04
CA ASN A 616 -8.22 -2.39 -8.64
C ASN A 616 -9.13 -1.60 -7.68
N GLY A 617 -10.45 -1.60 -7.95
CA GLY A 617 -11.43 -0.87 -7.15
C GLY A 617 -11.34 0.65 -7.21
N GLY A 618 -10.49 1.20 -8.09
CA GLY A 618 -10.29 2.63 -8.29
C GLY A 618 -11.49 3.35 -8.90
N ASP A 619 -11.59 4.65 -8.63
CA ASP A 619 -12.59 5.57 -9.18
C ASP A 619 -11.99 6.54 -10.23
N GLY A 620 -10.73 6.29 -10.61
CA GLY A 620 -9.97 7.10 -11.56
C GLY A 620 -9.30 8.32 -10.95
N SER A 621 -9.48 8.55 -9.65
CA SER A 621 -8.86 9.68 -8.97
C SER A 621 -7.36 9.51 -8.78
N ALA A 622 -6.84 8.27 -8.70
CA ALA A 622 -5.41 8.00 -8.56
C ALA A 622 -4.78 7.52 -9.89
N ILE A 623 -3.46 7.72 -10.01
CA ILE A 623 -2.71 7.29 -11.20
C ILE A 623 -2.84 5.78 -11.43
N LEU A 624 -2.70 4.97 -10.38
CA LEU A 624 -2.70 3.52 -10.48
C LEU A 624 -4.10 2.88 -10.62
N ASP A 625 -5.14 3.70 -10.73
CA ASP A 625 -6.51 3.25 -11.10
C ASP A 625 -6.66 2.98 -12.59
N HIS A 626 -5.70 3.45 -13.40
CA HIS A 626 -5.78 3.33 -14.85
C HIS A 626 -5.30 1.96 -15.32
N GLU A 627 -5.94 1.39 -16.34
CA GLU A 627 -5.54 0.09 -16.91
C GLU A 627 -4.13 0.16 -17.48
N THR A 628 -3.80 1.27 -18.14
CA THR A 628 -2.49 1.52 -18.74
C THR A 628 -1.91 2.83 -18.21
N VAL A 629 -0.66 2.80 -17.78
CA VAL A 629 0.09 3.97 -17.33
C VAL A 629 1.41 4.04 -18.08
N PHE A 630 1.64 5.12 -18.82
CA PHE A 630 2.92 5.45 -19.43
C PHE A 630 3.64 6.49 -18.58
N LEU A 631 4.90 6.25 -18.25
CA LEU A 631 5.77 7.18 -17.55
C LEU A 631 6.95 7.53 -18.43
N ASN A 632 7.18 8.83 -18.65
CA ASN A 632 8.32 9.34 -19.39
C ASN A 632 8.97 10.51 -18.66
N GLY A 633 10.19 10.86 -19.04
CA GLY A 633 10.84 12.09 -18.60
C GLY A 633 12.30 11.93 -18.23
N ASP A 634 12.83 12.97 -17.60
CA ASP A 634 14.16 12.94 -16.98
C ASP A 634 14.04 12.34 -15.57
N LEU A 635 14.18 11.01 -15.50
CA LEU A 635 14.18 10.27 -14.26
C LEU A 635 15.50 10.45 -13.49
N ASN A 636 16.54 11.00 -14.10
CA ASN A 636 17.81 11.35 -13.48
C ASN A 636 18.59 10.18 -12.81
N TYR A 637 18.23 8.92 -13.05
CA TYR A 637 19.04 7.77 -12.64
C TYR A 637 20.35 7.73 -13.41
N ARG A 638 21.42 7.29 -12.75
CA ARG A 638 22.80 7.38 -13.25
C ARG A 638 23.43 6.01 -13.42
N ILE A 639 24.59 5.98 -14.04
CA ILE A 639 25.44 4.80 -14.13
C ILE A 639 26.43 4.81 -12.96
N ASP A 640 26.41 3.77 -12.13
CA ASP A 640 27.33 3.61 -10.99
C ASP A 640 28.68 3.03 -11.42
N GLN A 641 29.42 3.81 -12.20
CA GLN A 641 30.75 3.45 -12.72
C GLN A 641 31.64 4.69 -12.88
N ARG A 642 32.96 4.51 -12.91
CA ARG A 642 33.92 5.61 -13.15
C ARG A 642 33.75 6.16 -14.56
N ARG A 643 33.90 7.48 -14.72
CA ARG A 643 33.70 8.18 -15.99
C ARG A 643 34.49 7.56 -17.14
N ASP A 644 35.77 7.31 -16.94
CA ASP A 644 36.65 6.82 -18.01
C ASP A 644 36.21 5.44 -18.52
N ASN A 645 35.76 4.57 -17.60
CA ASN A 645 35.17 3.28 -17.95
C ASN A 645 33.84 3.44 -18.71
N VAL A 646 33.01 4.42 -18.33
CA VAL A 646 31.76 4.69 -19.05
C VAL A 646 32.06 5.15 -20.48
N ILE A 647 32.98 6.11 -20.65
CA ILE A 647 33.35 6.62 -21.97
C ILE A 647 33.98 5.52 -22.83
N SER A 648 34.90 4.72 -22.28
CA SER A 648 35.53 3.63 -23.03
C SER A 648 34.50 2.57 -23.46
N SER A 649 33.55 2.22 -22.60
CA SER A 649 32.49 1.25 -22.91
C SER A 649 31.52 1.80 -23.96
N VAL A 650 31.15 3.08 -23.88
CA VAL A 650 30.33 3.73 -24.93
C VAL A 650 31.04 3.70 -26.27
N ASN A 651 32.33 4.06 -26.31
CA ASN A 651 33.13 4.04 -27.53
C ASN A 651 33.30 2.62 -28.11
N ALA A 652 33.33 1.60 -27.24
CA ALA A 652 33.40 0.19 -27.62
C ALA A 652 32.02 -0.40 -28.01
N GLY A 653 30.92 0.33 -27.81
CA GLY A 653 29.56 -0.18 -28.00
C GLY A 653 29.11 -1.19 -26.92
N ASP A 654 29.85 -1.33 -25.82
CA ASP A 654 29.54 -2.24 -24.72
C ASP A 654 28.49 -1.63 -23.77
N LEU A 655 27.28 -1.45 -24.32
CA LEU A 655 26.15 -0.88 -23.57
C LEU A 655 25.62 -1.86 -22.52
N GLU A 656 25.72 -3.17 -22.76
CA GLU A 656 25.24 -4.20 -21.83
C GLU A 656 25.99 -4.15 -20.49
N PHE A 657 27.32 -4.02 -20.52
CA PHE A 657 28.11 -3.79 -19.32
C PHE A 657 27.65 -2.55 -18.54
N LEU A 658 27.35 -1.45 -19.24
CA LEU A 658 26.89 -0.21 -18.62
C LEU A 658 25.48 -0.33 -18.04
N LEU A 659 24.58 -1.07 -18.69
CA LEU A 659 23.22 -1.31 -18.23
C LEU A 659 23.19 -2.12 -16.93
N GLU A 660 24.14 -3.03 -16.70
CA GLU A 660 24.32 -3.70 -15.40
C GLU A 660 24.73 -2.73 -14.27
N HIS A 661 25.21 -1.54 -14.63
CA HIS A 661 25.57 -0.47 -13.70
C HIS A 661 24.52 0.65 -13.60
N ASP A 662 23.43 0.59 -14.37
CA ASP A 662 22.33 1.56 -14.33
C ASP A 662 21.55 1.48 -13.01
N GLN A 663 21.42 2.61 -12.33
CA GLN A 663 20.73 2.68 -11.05
C GLN A 663 19.25 2.30 -11.15
N LEU A 664 18.54 2.71 -12.21
CA LEU A 664 17.11 2.39 -12.35
C LEU A 664 16.91 0.88 -12.51
N ARG A 665 17.65 0.23 -13.40
CA ARG A 665 17.60 -1.23 -13.58
C ARG A 665 17.95 -1.99 -12.31
N LYS A 666 18.95 -1.52 -11.55
CA LYS A 666 19.30 -2.11 -10.24
C LYS A 666 18.14 -1.99 -9.24
N GLU A 667 17.44 -0.86 -9.19
CA GLU A 667 16.27 -0.69 -8.32
C GLU A 667 15.10 -1.57 -8.77
N ILE A 668 14.82 -1.67 -10.07
CA ILE A 668 13.76 -2.56 -10.58
C ILE A 668 14.06 -4.03 -10.24
N LYS A 669 15.30 -4.48 -10.48
CA LYS A 669 15.73 -5.87 -10.25
C LYS A 669 15.90 -6.21 -8.77
N GLY A 670 16.38 -5.24 -7.99
CA GLY A 670 16.91 -5.45 -6.65
C GLY A 670 16.37 -4.51 -5.60
N ASN A 671 15.20 -3.89 -5.79
CA ASN A 671 14.39 -3.20 -4.78
C ASN A 671 12.91 -3.60 -4.92
N THR A 672 12.43 -4.54 -4.10
CA THR A 672 11.05 -5.06 -4.15
C THR A 672 9.99 -4.04 -3.74
N SER A 673 10.37 -3.07 -2.90
CA SER A 673 9.50 -1.96 -2.53
C SER A 673 9.44 -0.86 -3.60
N PHE A 674 10.26 -0.96 -4.65
CA PHE A 674 10.35 0.06 -5.68
C PHE A 674 9.08 0.11 -6.54
N ARG A 675 8.44 1.29 -6.62
CA ARG A 675 7.14 1.45 -7.27
C ARG A 675 7.17 1.30 -8.80
N LEU A 676 8.33 1.41 -9.44
CA LEU A 676 8.46 1.10 -10.87
C LEU A 676 8.79 -0.38 -11.14
N ARG A 677 8.82 -1.26 -10.13
CA ARG A 677 9.05 -2.69 -10.34
C ARG A 677 7.96 -3.36 -11.18
N SER A 678 6.73 -2.84 -11.13
CA SER A 678 5.60 -3.29 -11.97
C SER A 678 5.53 -2.59 -13.33
N PHE A 679 6.51 -1.76 -13.66
CA PHE A 679 6.62 -1.12 -14.96
C PHE A 679 7.62 -1.88 -15.82
N HIS A 680 7.31 -1.94 -17.11
CA HIS A 680 8.15 -2.46 -18.16
C HIS A 680 8.95 -1.32 -18.80
N GLU A 681 10.15 -1.65 -19.26
CA GLU A 681 10.97 -0.79 -20.11
C GLU A 681 11.52 -1.62 -21.27
N ALA A 682 11.42 -1.08 -22.48
CA ALA A 682 11.94 -1.74 -23.67
C ALA A 682 13.48 -1.78 -23.63
N PRO A 683 14.12 -2.77 -24.28
CA PRO A 683 15.58 -2.84 -24.32
C PRO A 683 16.22 -1.55 -24.82
N ILE A 684 17.20 -1.03 -24.07
CA ILE A 684 17.94 0.17 -24.44
C ILE A 684 19.08 -0.22 -25.38
N ALA A 685 18.96 0.18 -26.65
CA ALA A 685 19.95 -0.08 -27.70
C ALA A 685 20.67 1.20 -28.17
N PHE A 686 20.59 2.28 -27.40
CA PHE A 686 21.19 3.58 -27.71
C PHE A 686 22.13 4.04 -26.59
N ALA A 687 23.16 4.81 -26.93
CA ALA A 687 24.12 5.29 -25.94
C ALA A 687 23.50 6.31 -24.95
N PRO A 688 24.13 6.55 -23.79
CA PRO A 688 23.66 7.49 -22.77
C PRO A 688 23.23 8.85 -23.34
N THR A 689 22.08 9.35 -22.88
CA THR A 689 21.44 10.58 -23.37
C THR A 689 21.93 11.84 -22.67
N TYR A 690 22.63 11.70 -21.55
CA TYR A 690 23.21 12.77 -20.73
C TYR A 690 24.69 12.47 -20.43
N LYS A 691 25.60 13.41 -20.17
CA LYS A 691 25.52 14.87 -20.37
C LYS A 691 26.41 15.24 -21.54
N TYR A 692 25.88 15.95 -22.53
CA TYR A 692 26.64 16.43 -23.67
C TYR A 692 27.10 17.86 -23.48
N THR A 693 28.17 18.24 -24.17
CA THR A 693 28.52 19.65 -24.35
C THR A 693 27.49 20.27 -25.30
N PRO A 694 26.83 21.40 -24.96
CA PRO A 694 25.86 22.03 -25.85
C PRO A 694 26.44 22.32 -27.24
N ASN A 695 25.65 22.12 -28.28
CA ASN A 695 26.04 22.22 -29.69
C ASN A 695 27.19 21.29 -30.10
N SER A 696 27.34 20.15 -29.42
CA SER A 696 28.36 19.14 -29.70
C SER A 696 27.82 17.73 -29.56
N THR A 697 28.50 16.78 -30.21
CA THR A 697 28.30 15.33 -30.04
C THR A 697 29.19 14.75 -28.93
N GLU A 698 30.07 15.55 -28.33
CA GLU A 698 30.93 15.11 -27.24
C GLU A 698 30.23 15.17 -25.88
N TYR A 699 30.50 14.18 -25.04
CA TYR A 699 30.13 14.20 -23.63
C TYR A 699 30.83 15.34 -22.87
N ASP A 700 30.27 15.71 -21.72
CA ASP A 700 30.66 16.87 -20.90
C ASP A 700 32.19 17.05 -20.75
N GLN A 701 32.70 18.11 -21.37
CA GLN A 701 34.09 18.59 -21.29
C GLN A 701 34.29 19.71 -20.26
N SER A 702 33.24 20.11 -19.53
CA SER A 702 33.37 21.12 -18.47
C SER A 702 34.23 20.60 -17.32
N GLU A 703 34.67 21.50 -16.43
CA GLU A 703 35.43 21.13 -15.22
C GLU A 703 34.71 20.08 -14.35
N LYS A 704 33.38 20.04 -14.40
CA LYS A 704 32.57 19.10 -13.62
C LYS A 704 32.64 17.66 -14.15
N LYS A 705 33.04 17.47 -15.41
CA LYS A 705 33.20 16.18 -16.10
C LYS A 705 32.14 15.16 -15.67
N ARG A 706 30.85 15.48 -15.88
CA ARG A 706 29.76 14.58 -15.48
C ARG A 706 29.90 13.23 -16.18
N ILE A 707 29.54 12.17 -15.46
CA ILE A 707 29.52 10.80 -15.98
C ILE A 707 28.30 10.67 -16.91
N PRO A 708 28.45 10.12 -18.12
CA PRO A 708 27.30 9.86 -18.97
C PRO A 708 26.26 8.94 -18.32
N ALA A 709 24.97 9.17 -18.60
CA ALA A 709 23.88 8.40 -18.04
C ALA A 709 22.63 8.35 -18.96
N TRP A 710 21.81 7.31 -18.78
CA TRP A 710 20.45 7.24 -19.30
C TRP A 710 19.47 7.88 -18.31
N CYS A 711 19.49 9.21 -18.27
CA CYS A 711 18.60 10.00 -17.43
C CYS A 711 17.16 9.98 -17.96
N ASP A 712 17.02 10.07 -19.28
CA ASP A 712 15.74 10.15 -19.99
C ASP A 712 15.21 8.75 -20.25
N ARG A 713 13.98 8.43 -19.79
CA ARG A 713 13.41 7.07 -19.87
C ARG A 713 11.94 7.09 -20.24
N ILE A 714 11.46 6.00 -20.87
CA ILE A 714 10.03 5.74 -21.11
C ILE A 714 9.71 4.32 -20.62
N LEU A 715 8.76 4.23 -19.70
CA LEU A 715 8.29 3.00 -19.07
C LEU A 715 6.77 2.91 -19.21
N TRP A 716 6.20 1.70 -19.10
CA TRP A 716 4.76 1.50 -19.06
C TRP A 716 4.35 0.42 -18.09
N LYS A 717 3.13 0.51 -17.58
CA LYS A 717 2.46 -0.54 -16.82
C LYS A 717 1.10 -0.79 -17.48
N SER A 718 0.75 -2.05 -17.67
CA SER A 718 -0.60 -2.44 -18.10
C SER A 718 -1.18 -3.43 -17.09
N ARG A 719 -2.51 -3.49 -16.96
CA ARG A 719 -3.17 -4.56 -16.21
C ARG A 719 -2.95 -5.92 -16.88
N GLN A 720 -3.03 -5.92 -18.21
CA GLN A 720 -2.77 -7.08 -19.08
C GLN A 720 -1.61 -6.70 -19.99
N ASP A 721 -0.49 -7.39 -19.83
CA ASP A 721 0.75 -7.07 -20.52
C ASP A 721 0.58 -7.21 -22.05
N GLU A 722 -0.28 -8.13 -22.49
CA GLU A 722 -0.58 -8.39 -23.91
C GLU A 722 -1.27 -7.22 -24.62
N ARG A 723 -1.86 -6.27 -23.87
CA ARG A 723 -2.53 -5.10 -24.45
C ARG A 723 -1.58 -3.99 -24.85
N VAL A 724 -0.30 -4.05 -24.47
CA VAL A 724 0.68 -3.01 -24.77
C VAL A 724 1.93 -3.64 -25.36
N GLU A 725 2.13 -3.41 -26.65
CA GLU A 725 3.33 -3.82 -27.38
C GLU A 725 4.17 -2.58 -27.68
N CYS A 726 5.45 -2.58 -27.28
CA CYS A 726 6.39 -1.52 -27.66
C CYS A 726 6.91 -1.79 -29.09
N LEU A 727 6.58 -0.88 -30.02
CA LEU A 727 6.97 -0.97 -31.43
C LEU A 727 8.41 -0.52 -31.66
N HIS A 728 8.84 0.53 -30.96
CA HIS A 728 10.23 0.98 -30.94
C HIS A 728 10.55 1.77 -29.68
N TYR A 729 11.85 1.83 -29.35
CA TYR A 729 12.40 2.72 -28.33
C TYR A 729 13.75 3.26 -28.79
N ARG A 730 13.86 4.57 -29.05
CA ARG A 730 15.02 5.14 -29.74
C ARG A 730 15.37 6.56 -29.29
N ARG A 731 16.62 6.94 -29.55
CA ARG A 731 17.23 8.25 -29.33
C ARG A 731 17.35 9.03 -30.64
N TYR A 732 17.37 10.36 -30.57
CA TYR A 732 17.63 11.28 -31.69
C TYR A 732 18.85 12.16 -31.43
N GLU A 733 19.36 12.85 -32.46
CA GLU A 733 20.65 13.55 -32.41
C GLU A 733 20.64 15.10 -32.46
N PRO A 734 19.56 15.85 -32.10
CA PRO A 734 19.70 17.29 -31.97
C PRO A 734 20.69 17.64 -30.86
N THR A 735 21.50 18.69 -31.10
CA THR A 735 22.64 19.06 -30.24
C THR A 735 22.38 20.30 -29.39
N VAL A 736 21.19 20.90 -29.47
CA VAL A 736 20.87 22.17 -28.80
C VAL A 736 20.84 22.06 -27.28
N SER A 737 20.57 20.87 -26.77
CA SER A 737 20.52 20.54 -25.34
C SER A 737 21.71 19.67 -24.93
N ASP A 738 22.05 19.69 -23.64
CA ASP A 738 22.98 18.74 -23.03
C ASP A 738 22.38 17.33 -22.85
N HIS A 739 21.09 17.17 -23.18
CA HIS A 739 20.39 15.89 -23.31
C HIS A 739 20.01 15.57 -24.76
N ARG A 740 19.90 14.27 -25.07
CA ARG A 740 19.35 13.77 -26.33
C ARG A 740 17.87 13.36 -26.18
N PRO A 741 16.98 13.75 -27.10
CA PRO A 741 15.58 13.33 -27.06
C PRO A 741 15.45 11.82 -27.30
N ILE A 742 14.40 11.26 -26.73
CA ILE A 742 13.99 9.86 -26.94
C ILE A 742 12.52 9.78 -27.33
N SER A 743 12.15 8.69 -28.00
CA SER A 743 10.75 8.33 -28.21
C SER A 743 10.52 6.84 -28.09
N ALA A 744 9.32 6.47 -27.69
CA ALA A 744 8.80 5.13 -27.86
C ALA A 744 7.41 5.18 -28.51
N ALA A 745 7.13 4.22 -29.38
CA ALA A 745 5.79 3.99 -29.88
C ALA A 745 5.25 2.66 -29.37
N PHE A 746 3.94 2.63 -29.17
CA PHE A 746 3.23 1.50 -28.61
C PHE A 746 1.99 1.18 -29.44
N LYS A 747 1.72 -0.11 -29.63
CA LYS A 747 0.39 -0.57 -29.97
C LYS A 747 -0.36 -0.85 -28.65
N LEU A 748 -1.49 -0.18 -28.48
CA LEU A 748 -2.38 -0.27 -27.33
C LEU A 748 -3.71 -0.87 -27.76
N THR A 749 -4.08 -2.02 -27.21
CA THR A 749 -5.38 -2.66 -27.46
C THR A 749 -6.44 -2.07 -26.53
N ALA A 750 -7.32 -1.22 -27.07
CA ALA A 750 -8.45 -0.62 -26.35
C ALA A 750 -9.70 -1.52 -26.43
N LYS A 751 -10.43 -1.62 -25.32
CA LYS A 751 -11.70 -2.32 -25.18
C LYS A 751 -12.90 -1.36 -25.28
N SER A 752 -14.00 -1.87 -25.81
CA SER A 752 -15.34 -1.29 -25.71
C SER A 752 -16.30 -2.34 -25.13
N ILE A 753 -17.04 -2.00 -24.10
CA ILE A 753 -17.94 -2.90 -23.36
C ILE A 753 -19.30 -2.92 -24.05
N ASP A 754 -19.81 -4.11 -24.36
CA ASP A 754 -21.22 -4.32 -24.69
C ASP A 754 -22.05 -4.36 -23.38
N PRO A 755 -22.94 -3.39 -23.13
CA PRO A 755 -23.70 -3.33 -21.88
C PRO A 755 -24.60 -4.55 -21.65
N SER A 756 -25.18 -5.11 -22.71
CA SER A 756 -26.08 -6.25 -22.61
C SER A 756 -25.30 -7.54 -22.33
N GLY A 757 -24.21 -7.78 -23.04
CA GLY A 757 -23.28 -8.87 -22.76
C GLY A 757 -22.72 -8.78 -21.34
N TYR A 758 -22.26 -7.59 -20.92
CA TYR A 758 -21.73 -7.38 -19.56
C TYR A 758 -22.76 -7.76 -18.49
N ALA A 759 -24.02 -7.33 -18.64
CA ALA A 759 -25.08 -7.65 -17.68
C ALA A 759 -25.40 -9.14 -17.62
N ALA A 760 -25.40 -9.83 -18.77
CA ALA A 760 -25.62 -11.28 -18.84
C ALA A 760 -24.50 -12.06 -18.14
N ILE A 761 -23.25 -11.76 -18.49
CA ILE A 761 -22.06 -12.41 -17.89
C ILE A 761 -21.98 -12.12 -16.39
N ARG A 762 -22.31 -10.89 -15.98
CA ARG A 762 -22.37 -10.53 -14.56
C ARG A 762 -23.39 -11.35 -13.78
N ALA A 763 -24.58 -11.57 -14.34
CA ALA A 763 -25.60 -12.40 -13.69
C ALA A 763 -25.15 -13.87 -13.55
N GLU A 764 -24.39 -14.39 -14.51
CA GLU A 764 -23.77 -15.72 -14.41
C GLU A 764 -22.69 -15.75 -13.32
N VAL A 765 -21.78 -14.79 -13.31
CA VAL A 765 -20.71 -14.70 -12.30
C VAL A 765 -21.28 -14.53 -10.89
N GLU A 766 -22.32 -13.72 -10.70
CA GLU A 766 -23.00 -13.56 -9.41
C GLU A 766 -23.68 -14.86 -8.96
N LYS A 767 -24.19 -15.68 -9.89
CA LYS A 767 -24.72 -17.01 -9.60
C LYS A 767 -23.62 -18.00 -9.20
N ASP A 768 -22.47 -17.96 -9.88
CA ASP A 768 -21.31 -18.79 -9.53
C ASP A 768 -20.75 -18.38 -8.16
N TRP A 769 -20.73 -17.08 -7.86
CA TRP A 769 -20.37 -16.57 -6.55
C TRP A 769 -21.28 -17.12 -5.46
N PHE A 770 -22.60 -17.11 -5.66
CA PHE A 770 -23.56 -17.60 -4.67
C PHE A 770 -23.29 -19.06 -4.27
N GLN A 771 -22.89 -19.92 -5.22
CA GLN A 771 -22.51 -21.31 -4.93
C GLN A 771 -21.19 -21.36 -4.15
N ARG A 772 -20.18 -20.63 -4.62
CA ARG A 772 -18.86 -20.55 -3.99
C ARG A 772 -18.91 -19.97 -2.57
N GLU A 773 -19.76 -18.99 -2.35
CA GLU A 773 -19.99 -18.34 -1.06
C GLU A 773 -20.46 -19.36 -0.03
N GLY A 774 -21.43 -20.21 -0.40
CA GLY A 774 -21.89 -21.32 0.45
C GLY A 774 -20.78 -22.30 0.81
N ASP A 775 -19.97 -22.71 -0.16
CA ASP A 775 -18.86 -23.64 0.07
C ASP A 775 -17.78 -23.04 1.00
N LEU A 776 -17.45 -21.75 0.81
CA LEU A 776 -16.49 -21.04 1.63
C LEU A 776 -16.99 -20.87 3.07
N MET A 777 -18.26 -20.48 3.23
CA MET A 777 -18.89 -20.37 4.54
C MET A 777 -18.92 -21.71 5.27
N GLN A 778 -19.29 -22.80 4.60
CA GLN A 778 -19.29 -24.13 5.20
C GLN A 778 -17.89 -24.55 5.64
N ARG A 779 -16.87 -24.34 4.79
CA ARG A 779 -15.47 -24.62 5.13
C ARG A 779 -15.00 -23.83 6.36
N ILE A 780 -15.44 -22.58 6.49
CA ILE A 780 -15.15 -21.74 7.66
C ILE A 780 -15.83 -22.31 8.91
N VAL A 781 -17.12 -22.63 8.85
CA VAL A 781 -17.88 -23.25 9.95
C VAL A 781 -17.21 -24.55 10.41
N ASP A 782 -16.88 -25.45 9.48
CA ASP A 782 -16.21 -26.71 9.79
C ASP A 782 -14.86 -26.49 10.49
N ALA A 783 -14.07 -25.51 10.03
CA ALA A 783 -12.79 -25.19 10.64
C ALA A 783 -12.93 -24.63 12.06
N PHE A 784 -13.98 -23.84 12.32
CA PHE A 784 -14.30 -23.32 13.64
C PHE A 784 -14.88 -24.39 14.58
N GLU A 785 -15.72 -25.28 14.09
CA GLU A 785 -16.25 -26.42 14.87
C GLU A 785 -15.14 -27.41 15.23
N ASP A 786 -14.23 -27.75 14.31
CA ASP A 786 -13.07 -28.60 14.63
C ASP A 786 -12.10 -27.93 15.61
N TYR A 787 -12.22 -26.62 15.84
CA TYR A 787 -11.37 -25.86 16.75
C TYR A 787 -11.99 -25.67 18.14
N LYS A 788 -13.31 -25.82 18.27
CA LYS A 788 -13.98 -26.07 19.55
C LYS A 788 -13.51 -27.42 20.09
#